data_AF-A0A540L295-F1
#
_entry.id   AF-A0A540L295-F1
#
_cell.length_a   1.000
_cell.length_b   1.000
_cell.length_c   1.000
_cell.angle_alpha   90.00
_cell.angle_beta   90.00
_cell.angle_gamma   90.00
#
_symmetry.space_group_name_H-M   'P 1'
#
loop_
_entity.id
_entity.type
_entity.pdbx_description
1 polymer ?
#
loop_
_entity_poly.entity_id
_entity_poly.type
_entity_poly.pdbx_seq_one_letter_code
_entity_poly.pdbx_strand_id
1 'polypeptide(L)'
;MASRSFKASRSNLSSNSDMPDSNNKPPIPPTVTFGRRTSSGRYISYSRDDLDSELGSGDYMNYTVHIPPTPDNQPMDPSVSQKVEEQYVSNSLFTGGFNSVTRAHLMDKVIESETNHPQMAGAKGSSCAIPGCDAKVMSDERGEDILPCECDFKICRDCYADAVKAGGGICPGCKELYKITDLDEVAADNNARPPLPLPLPKVLSKNERRLSLMKSTKSVLMRSQTGDFDHNRWLFETKGTYGYGNAIWPKEGGFGNDKEDEVVDRTELLNKPWRPLTRKLKIPAAVLSPYRLLIFVRMVVLALFLAWRINHPNTDAMWLWGMSIVCEIWFAFSWLLDQLPKFCPINRSTDLNVLKEKFETPSPNNPTGKSDLPGIDIFVSTADPDKEPPLVTANTILSILATDYPVEKLACYVSDDGGALLTFEAMAEAASFANIWVPFCRKHAIEPRNPESYFSLKRDPYKNKVLPDFVKDRRRVKREYDEFKVRINGLPESIRRRSDAYHAREEIKAMKLQRENREDEPVEGVKIPKATWMADGTHWPGTWLTASPEHSKGDHAGIIQVMLKPPSDEPLHGADDDARLIDLTDVDIRLPMLVYVSREKRPGYDHNKKAGAMNALVRASAIMSNGPKNTSEENRSLRMGDSDDEEMNLSLLPKRFGNSTFLIDSIPVAEFQGRPLADHPAVKNGRPPGALTIPRELLDASTVAEAISVISCWYEDKTEWGERVGWIYGSVTEDVVTGYRMHNRGWKSVYCVTKRDAFRGSAPINLTDRLHQVLRWATGSVEIFFSRNNALLASSRMKFLQRIAYLNVGIYPFTSIFLIVYCFLPALSLFSGQFIVQNLNVSFLTYLLAITLTLCMLAILEIKWSGIELEEWWRNEQFWLIGGTSAHLAAVLQGLLKNTEHA
;
A
#
# COMPACT_ATOMS: atom_id res chain seq x y z
N MET A 1 9.49 69.83 -22.04
CA MET A 1 8.25 70.36 -21.42
C MET A 1 7.96 69.53 -20.18
N ALA A 2 7.85 70.22 -19.03
CA ALA A 2 7.41 69.78 -17.69
C ALA A 2 8.03 68.46 -17.13
N SER A 3 9.05 68.45 -16.26
CA SER A 3 9.17 68.96 -14.87
C SER A 3 8.16 68.27 -13.91
N ARG A 4 8.49 67.61 -12.80
CA ARG A 4 9.42 67.91 -11.67
C ARG A 4 9.69 66.61 -10.87
N SER A 5 10.93 66.26 -10.47
CA SER A 5 11.71 66.65 -9.24
C SER A 5 11.36 65.78 -8.01
N PHE A 6 12.21 64.86 -7.52
CA PHE A 6 13.47 64.93 -6.72
C PHE A 6 13.31 64.95 -5.17
N LYS A 7 14.04 64.02 -4.52
CA LYS A 7 14.80 64.06 -3.23
C LYS A 7 14.11 64.06 -1.83
N ALA A 8 14.46 63.02 -1.07
CA ALA A 8 15.21 62.95 0.21
C ALA A 8 15.10 64.02 1.32
N SER A 9 15.01 63.55 2.58
CA SER A 9 15.80 63.92 3.81
C SER A 9 14.94 63.84 5.08
N ARG A 10 15.28 63.03 6.11
CA ARG A 10 16.21 63.25 7.26
C ARG A 10 15.69 64.21 8.35
N SER A 11 15.73 63.76 9.63
CA SER A 11 16.07 64.45 10.90
C SER A 11 15.24 63.91 12.09
N ASN A 12 15.63 63.89 13.37
CA ASN A 12 16.87 64.09 14.15
C ASN A 12 16.54 63.76 15.63
N LEU A 13 17.52 63.29 16.42
CA LEU A 13 17.96 63.79 17.76
C LEU A 13 18.81 62.69 18.47
N SER A 14 20.15 62.87 18.57
CA SER A 14 20.95 63.36 19.75
C SER A 14 21.25 62.25 20.78
N SER A 15 22.46 61.67 20.93
CA SER A 15 23.81 62.15 21.32
C SER A 15 24.18 61.92 22.80
N ASN A 16 25.41 61.44 23.00
CA ASN A 16 26.25 61.29 24.21
C ASN A 16 26.23 59.91 24.91
N SER A 17 27.32 59.33 25.43
CA SER A 17 28.78 59.44 25.24
C SER A 17 29.42 58.39 26.20
N ASP A 18 30.68 58.04 25.93
CA ASP A 18 31.71 57.51 26.86
C ASP A 18 31.91 56.00 27.07
N MET A 19 33.07 55.54 26.57
CA MET A 19 33.85 54.32 26.93
C MET A 19 34.81 54.67 28.09
N PRO A 20 35.29 53.72 28.93
CA PRO A 20 36.55 53.01 28.60
C PRO A 20 36.70 51.56 29.14
N ASP A 21 37.76 50.92 28.66
CA ASP A 21 38.29 49.57 28.91
C ASP A 21 38.34 49.07 30.38
N SER A 22 38.14 47.76 30.59
CA SER A 22 39.07 46.92 31.38
C SER A 22 38.67 45.43 31.45
N ASN A 23 39.69 44.58 31.46
CA ASN A 23 39.69 43.12 31.72
C ASN A 23 38.70 42.64 32.80
N ASN A 24 37.87 41.64 32.49
CA ASN A 24 37.82 40.35 33.21
C ASN A 24 36.67 39.44 32.71
N LYS A 25 36.94 38.12 32.73
CA LYS A 25 36.13 36.91 32.50
C LYS A 25 34.59 37.03 32.32
N PRO A 26 33.97 36.17 31.47
CA PRO A 26 32.53 36.19 31.22
C PRO A 26 31.72 35.73 32.46
N PRO A 27 30.51 36.28 32.69
CA PRO A 27 29.60 35.82 33.73
C PRO A 27 28.91 34.51 33.29
N ILE A 28 28.85 33.56 34.22
CA ILE A 28 28.21 32.25 34.09
C ILE A 28 26.68 32.44 34.09
N PRO A 29 25.91 31.79 33.18
CA PRO A 29 24.45 31.81 33.22
C PRO A 29 23.90 30.98 34.41
N PRO A 30 22.72 31.33 34.97
CA PRO A 30 22.20 30.71 36.18
C PRO A 30 21.95 29.21 35.99
N THR A 31 22.58 28.38 36.82
CA THR A 31 22.39 26.93 36.86
C THR A 31 21.04 26.57 37.44
N VAL A 32 20.23 25.86 36.65
CA VAL A 32 18.95 25.26 37.04
C VAL A 32 19.19 24.12 38.04
N THR A 33 18.61 24.23 39.22
CA THR A 33 18.56 23.16 40.23
C THR A 33 17.46 22.16 39.90
N PHE A 34 17.82 20.89 39.68
CA PHE A 34 16.84 19.80 39.55
C PHE A 34 16.46 19.27 40.94
N GLY A 35 15.18 19.42 41.31
CA GLY A 35 14.59 18.74 42.46
C GLY A 35 13.55 17.74 42.00
N ARG A 36 13.68 16.45 42.37
CA ARG A 36 12.64 15.43 42.16
C ARG A 36 11.92 15.17 43.49
N ARG A 37 10.59 15.22 43.48
CA ARG A 37 9.73 14.91 44.62
C ARG A 37 9.51 13.40 44.69
N THR A 38 9.73 12.77 45.85
CA THR A 38 9.33 11.38 46.10
C THR A 38 7.94 11.33 46.72
N SER A 39 7.28 10.17 46.65
CA SER A 39 5.88 9.94 47.07
C SER A 39 5.60 10.10 48.58
N SER A 40 6.60 10.43 49.41
CA SER A 40 6.45 10.70 50.85
C SER A 40 6.83 12.12 51.29
N GLY A 41 7.10 13.05 50.37
CA GLY A 41 7.06 14.48 50.66
C GLY A 41 8.25 15.12 51.41
N ARG A 42 9.42 14.48 51.51
CA ARG A 42 10.66 15.15 52.00
C ARG A 42 11.61 15.54 50.86
N TYR A 43 12.26 16.70 50.99
CA TYR A 43 13.29 17.19 50.08
C TYR A 43 14.68 16.76 50.58
N ILE A 44 15.51 16.16 49.70
CA ILE A 44 16.92 15.85 49.96
C ILE A 44 17.75 16.48 48.83
N SER A 45 18.76 17.28 49.18
CA SER A 45 19.70 17.91 48.23
C SER A 45 20.99 17.08 48.16
N TYR A 46 21.43 16.72 46.95
CA TYR A 46 22.76 16.14 46.73
C TYR A 46 23.71 17.22 46.19
N SER A 47 24.89 17.35 46.80
CA SER A 47 26.02 18.15 46.31
C SER A 47 26.87 17.32 45.34
N ARG A 48 27.53 17.99 44.39
CA ARG A 48 28.22 17.40 43.23
C ARG A 48 29.63 16.85 43.53
N ASP A 49 29.94 16.58 44.79
CA ASP A 49 31.30 16.19 45.23
C ASP A 49 31.42 14.74 45.74
N ASP A 50 30.34 13.95 45.78
CA ASP A 50 30.40 12.55 46.28
C ASP A 50 30.40 11.47 45.17
N LEU A 51 30.45 11.85 43.89
CA LEU A 51 30.31 10.89 42.78
C LEU A 51 31.63 10.34 42.20
N ASP A 52 32.78 10.76 42.73
CA ASP A 52 34.11 10.41 42.20
C ASP A 52 34.93 9.47 43.13
N SER A 53 34.30 8.76 44.08
CA SER A 53 35.06 7.92 45.04
C SER A 53 34.61 6.47 45.25
N GLU A 54 33.71 5.92 44.43
CA GLU A 54 33.37 4.49 44.49
C GLU A 54 33.54 3.77 43.15
N LEU A 55 34.75 3.81 42.61
CA LEU A 55 35.22 2.85 41.62
C LEU A 55 36.31 1.99 42.26
N GLY A 56 35.91 0.95 42.99
CA GLY A 56 36.83 -0.08 43.46
C GLY A 56 36.46 -0.74 44.79
N SER A 57 35.53 -1.70 44.76
CA SER A 57 35.71 -3.00 45.43
C SER A 57 34.59 -3.93 45.01
N GLY A 58 34.94 -5.18 44.68
CA GLY A 58 33.97 -6.21 44.37
C GLY A 58 33.43 -6.80 45.66
N ASP A 59 32.11 -6.93 45.73
CA ASP A 59 31.44 -7.90 46.60
C ASP A 59 30.10 -8.31 45.99
N TYR A 60 29.90 -9.62 45.86
CA TYR A 60 28.66 -10.25 45.45
C TYR A 60 27.58 -10.01 46.52
N MET A 61 26.56 -9.22 46.21
CA MET A 61 25.35 -9.09 47.04
C MET A 61 24.15 -9.65 46.28
N ASN A 62 23.70 -10.82 46.72
CA ASN A 62 22.41 -11.41 46.33
C ASN A 62 21.28 -10.47 46.74
N TYR A 63 20.54 -9.93 45.76
CA TYR A 63 19.28 -9.26 46.03
C TYR A 63 18.12 -10.24 45.81
N THR A 64 17.39 -10.55 46.87
CA THR A 64 16.07 -11.20 46.79
C THR A 64 15.02 -10.13 46.56
N VAL A 65 14.36 -10.17 45.40
CA VAL A 65 13.22 -9.29 45.07
C VAL A 65 12.00 -9.76 45.85
N HIS A 66 11.51 -8.92 46.76
CA HIS A 66 10.17 -9.07 47.31
C HIS A 66 9.16 -8.60 46.26
N ILE A 67 8.53 -9.55 45.57
CA ILE A 67 7.41 -9.29 44.65
C ILE A 67 6.16 -9.02 45.52
N PRO A 68 5.43 -7.91 45.36
CA PRO A 68 4.14 -7.73 46.01
C PRO A 68 3.15 -8.76 45.46
N PRO A 69 2.28 -9.37 46.30
CA PRO A 69 1.30 -10.34 45.82
C PRO A 69 0.35 -9.67 44.82
N THR A 70 0.37 -10.15 43.58
CA THR A 70 -0.63 -9.84 42.55
C THR A 70 -2.00 -10.35 43.01
N PRO A 71 -3.10 -9.58 42.84
CA PRO A 71 -4.45 -10.07 43.11
C PRO A 71 -4.75 -11.29 42.25
N ASP A 72 -5.49 -12.24 42.82
CA ASP A 72 -5.71 -13.60 42.35
C ASP A 72 -5.91 -13.77 40.83
N ASN A 73 -4.93 -14.44 40.22
CA ASN A 73 -5.08 -15.09 38.92
C ASN A 73 -6.02 -16.29 39.09
N GLN A 74 -7.31 -16.12 38.81
CA GLN A 74 -8.03 -17.24 38.21
C GLN A 74 -7.45 -17.44 36.81
N PRO A 75 -7.07 -18.67 36.41
CA PRO A 75 -6.71 -18.94 35.03
C PRO A 75 -7.96 -18.71 34.19
N MET A 76 -8.07 -17.54 33.55
CA MET A 76 -8.95 -17.37 32.42
C MET A 76 -8.51 -18.37 31.36
N ASP A 77 -9.49 -19.04 30.78
CA ASP A 77 -9.30 -19.94 29.65
C ASP A 77 -8.46 -19.20 28.58
N PRO A 78 -7.34 -19.77 28.09
CA PRO A 78 -6.47 -19.09 27.13
C PRO A 78 -7.22 -18.67 25.86
N SER A 79 -8.33 -19.34 25.54
CA SER A 79 -9.23 -18.99 24.44
C SER A 79 -10.03 -17.70 24.68
N VAL A 80 -10.30 -17.32 25.94
CA VAL A 80 -11.03 -16.10 26.32
C VAL A 80 -10.07 -14.92 26.43
N SER A 81 -8.87 -15.11 27.00
CA SER A 81 -7.84 -14.05 27.06
C SER A 81 -7.42 -13.59 25.67
N GLN A 82 -7.19 -14.53 24.74
CA GLN A 82 -6.87 -14.21 23.34
C GLN A 82 -7.98 -13.42 22.67
N LYS A 83 -9.25 -13.81 22.83
CA LYS A 83 -10.39 -13.08 22.26
C LYS A 83 -10.56 -11.67 22.82
N VAL A 84 -10.27 -11.47 24.11
CA VAL A 84 -10.33 -10.16 24.78
C VAL A 84 -9.19 -9.26 24.29
N GLU A 85 -7.96 -9.77 24.20
CA GLU A 85 -6.81 -9.06 23.64
C GLU A 85 -7.03 -8.69 22.16
N GLU A 86 -7.61 -9.61 21.37
CA GLU A 86 -7.99 -9.37 19.97
C GLU A 86 -9.01 -8.23 19.81
N GLN A 87 -10.02 -8.15 20.69
CA GLN A 87 -11.01 -7.07 20.67
C GLN A 87 -10.36 -5.73 21.08
N TYR A 88 -9.43 -5.77 22.02
CA TYR A 88 -8.72 -4.58 22.48
C TYR A 88 -7.91 -3.93 21.35
N VAL A 89 -7.20 -4.71 20.52
CA VAL A 89 -6.34 -4.16 19.45
C VAL A 89 -7.13 -3.50 18.31
N SER A 90 -8.26 -4.08 17.87
CA SER A 90 -9.05 -3.47 16.77
C SER A 90 -9.84 -2.24 17.19
N ASN A 91 -10.24 -2.18 18.45
CA ASN A 91 -11.05 -1.08 18.96
C ASN A 91 -10.18 0.02 19.55
N SER A 92 -8.85 -0.11 19.53
CA SER A 92 -7.94 0.88 20.08
C SER A 92 -7.21 1.66 19.01
N LEU A 93 -7.31 2.98 19.09
CA LEU A 93 -6.45 3.91 18.35
C LEU A 93 -5.20 4.15 19.18
N PHE A 94 -4.06 3.73 18.65
CA PHE A 94 -2.81 3.90 19.37
C PHE A 94 -2.09 5.17 18.92
N THR A 95 -1.75 6.01 19.89
CA THR A 95 -0.94 7.22 19.71
C THR A 95 0.33 7.11 20.53
N GLY A 96 1.41 7.74 20.07
CA GLY A 96 2.67 7.74 20.81
C GLY A 96 3.77 8.42 20.01
N GLY A 97 4.89 8.71 20.64
CA GLY A 97 5.93 9.51 19.99
C GLY A 97 6.90 10.22 20.93
N PHE A 98 7.45 11.33 20.45
CA PHE A 98 8.65 11.94 21.01
C PHE A 98 8.27 12.57 22.33
N ASN A 99 8.89 12.12 23.42
CA ASN A 99 8.52 12.49 24.79
C ASN A 99 7.06 12.18 25.18
N SER A 100 6.37 11.28 24.46
CA SER A 100 5.01 10.83 24.79
C SER A 100 4.92 9.30 24.88
N VAL A 101 4.40 8.81 26.01
CA VAL A 101 4.17 7.38 26.21
C VAL A 101 3.09 6.91 25.24
N THR A 102 3.26 5.73 24.65
CA THR A 102 2.24 5.11 23.80
C THR A 102 0.94 4.89 24.58
N ARG A 103 -0.16 5.46 24.10
CA ARG A 103 -1.50 5.35 24.67
C ARG A 103 -2.44 4.70 23.67
N ALA A 104 -3.19 3.71 24.13
CA ALA A 104 -4.31 3.12 23.40
C ALA A 104 -5.60 3.83 23.82
N HIS A 105 -6.30 4.42 22.86
CA HIS A 105 -7.61 5.04 23.05
C HIS A 105 -8.69 4.09 22.55
N LEU A 106 -9.52 3.57 23.45
CA LEU A 106 -10.64 2.71 23.09
C LEU A 106 -11.71 3.53 22.34
N MET A 107 -12.16 3.01 21.20
CA MET A 107 -13.15 3.60 20.33
C MET A 107 -14.48 2.88 20.52
N ASP A 108 -15.46 3.53 21.14
CA ASP A 108 -16.78 2.94 21.31
C ASP A 108 -17.63 2.99 20.02
N LYS A 109 -17.37 3.93 19.10
CA LYS A 109 -18.19 4.17 17.89
C LYS A 109 -17.39 4.82 16.75
N VAL A 110 -16.74 4.03 15.90
CA VAL A 110 -16.04 4.57 14.71
C VAL A 110 -17.01 4.84 13.54
N ILE A 111 -18.17 4.15 13.50
CA ILE A 111 -19.18 4.30 12.44
C ILE A 111 -20.58 4.13 13.06
N GLU A 112 -21.55 4.97 12.71
CA GLU A 112 -22.97 4.82 13.11
C GLU A 112 -23.68 3.63 12.43
N SER A 113 -22.96 2.83 11.62
CA SER A 113 -23.53 1.67 10.92
C SER A 113 -23.33 0.39 11.74
N GLU A 114 -24.44 -0.29 12.08
CA GLU A 114 -24.40 -1.62 12.68
C GLU A 114 -23.73 -2.59 11.68
N THR A 115 -22.48 -2.97 11.96
CA THR A 115 -21.71 -3.89 11.11
C THR A 115 -21.91 -5.33 11.60
N ASN A 116 -22.71 -6.10 10.86
CA ASN A 116 -23.04 -7.50 11.19
C ASN A 116 -21.91 -8.50 10.85
N HIS A 117 -20.67 -8.05 10.64
CA HIS A 117 -19.57 -8.93 10.21
C HIS A 117 -18.86 -9.57 11.43
N PRO A 118 -18.60 -10.90 11.44
CA PRO A 118 -17.99 -11.59 12.58
C PRO A 118 -16.61 -11.03 13.00
N GLN A 119 -15.87 -10.43 12.07
CA GLN A 119 -14.54 -9.86 12.35
C GLN A 119 -14.59 -8.44 12.95
N MET A 120 -15.77 -7.80 13.00
CA MET A 120 -15.98 -6.44 13.54
C MET A 120 -16.98 -6.39 14.69
N ALA A 121 -17.82 -7.42 14.87
CA ALA A 121 -18.80 -7.47 15.94
C ALA A 121 -18.15 -7.88 17.27
N GLY A 122 -18.22 -6.99 18.27
CA GLY A 122 -18.22 -7.37 19.68
C GLY A 122 -19.39 -8.35 19.97
N ALA A 123 -19.30 -9.06 21.08
CA ALA A 123 -20.18 -10.18 21.43
C ALA A 123 -21.64 -9.95 21.03
N LYS A 124 -22.19 -10.89 20.24
CA LYS A 124 -23.61 -10.87 19.84
C LYS A 124 -24.47 -10.98 21.10
N GLY A 125 -25.08 -9.88 21.52
CA GLY A 125 -26.22 -9.92 22.44
C GLY A 125 -27.32 -10.78 21.83
N SER A 126 -27.98 -11.59 22.64
CA SER A 126 -28.99 -12.52 22.13
C SER A 126 -30.29 -11.81 21.72
N SER A 127 -31.02 -12.38 20.77
CA SER A 127 -32.32 -11.85 20.33
C SER A 127 -33.46 -12.30 21.24
N CYS A 128 -34.51 -11.48 21.33
CA CYS A 128 -35.72 -11.79 22.09
C CYS A 128 -36.37 -13.08 21.58
N ALA A 129 -36.74 -13.98 22.49
CA ALA A 129 -37.37 -15.26 22.17
C ALA A 129 -38.90 -15.17 21.97
N ILE A 130 -39.46 -13.96 21.93
CA ILE A 130 -40.91 -13.76 21.74
C ILE A 130 -41.25 -13.85 20.26
N PRO A 131 -42.22 -14.69 19.87
CA PRO A 131 -42.64 -14.83 18.48
C PRO A 131 -43.08 -13.48 17.89
N GLY A 132 -42.35 -12.99 16.88
CA GLY A 132 -42.63 -11.72 16.19
C GLY A 132 -41.92 -10.49 16.77
N CYS A 133 -40.97 -10.65 17.69
CA CYS A 133 -40.13 -9.57 18.21
C CYS A 133 -38.66 -9.76 17.81
N ASP A 134 -38.07 -8.79 17.09
CA ASP A 134 -36.67 -8.82 16.64
C ASP A 134 -35.74 -7.98 17.54
N ALA A 135 -36.21 -7.53 18.71
CA ALA A 135 -35.44 -6.68 19.61
C ALA A 135 -34.36 -7.48 20.39
N LYS A 136 -33.28 -6.80 20.80
CA LYS A 136 -32.20 -7.40 21.60
C LYS A 136 -32.66 -7.67 23.05
N VAL A 137 -32.16 -8.74 23.66
CA VAL A 137 -32.41 -9.08 25.07
C VAL A 137 -31.83 -7.98 25.97
N MET A 138 -32.42 -7.80 27.15
CA MET A 138 -31.89 -6.84 28.14
C MET A 138 -30.46 -7.23 28.51
N SER A 139 -29.54 -6.27 28.56
CA SER A 139 -28.13 -6.49 28.92
C SER A 139 -27.67 -5.49 29.98
N ASP A 140 -26.77 -5.90 30.87
CA ASP A 140 -26.15 -5.04 31.89
C ASP A 140 -25.04 -4.15 31.29
N GLU A 141 -24.49 -3.19 32.06
CA GLU A 141 -23.39 -2.28 31.61
C GLU A 141 -22.12 -3.02 31.16
N ARG A 142 -22.02 -4.32 31.48
CA ARG A 142 -20.93 -5.23 31.10
C ARG A 142 -21.25 -6.11 29.87
N GLY A 143 -22.44 -5.96 29.27
CA GLY A 143 -22.86 -6.68 28.07
C GLY A 143 -23.38 -8.11 28.30
N GLU A 144 -23.59 -8.51 29.54
CA GLU A 144 -24.18 -9.82 29.91
C GLU A 144 -25.72 -9.75 29.86
N ASP A 145 -26.36 -10.81 29.34
CA ASP A 145 -27.81 -10.91 29.20
C ASP A 145 -28.50 -10.95 30.59
N ILE A 146 -29.42 -10.02 30.86
CA ILE A 146 -30.26 -9.97 32.06
C ILE A 146 -31.53 -10.80 31.80
N LEU A 147 -31.68 -11.91 32.53
CA LEU A 147 -32.80 -12.84 32.42
C LEU A 147 -33.73 -12.70 33.64
N PRO A 148 -34.98 -12.20 33.47
CA PRO A 148 -35.87 -11.93 34.60
C PRO A 148 -36.55 -13.16 35.24
N CYS A 149 -36.55 -14.34 34.57
CA CYS A 149 -36.99 -15.63 35.15
C CYS A 149 -35.77 -16.59 35.16
N GLU A 150 -35.68 -17.43 36.20
CA GLU A 150 -34.64 -18.47 36.36
C GLU A 150 -34.72 -19.60 35.30
N CYS A 151 -35.65 -19.51 34.35
CA CYS A 151 -35.81 -20.47 33.25
C CYS A 151 -35.04 -20.12 31.98
N ASP A 152 -34.11 -19.17 32.08
CA ASP A 152 -33.28 -18.66 30.98
C ASP A 152 -34.06 -18.11 29.78
N PHE A 153 -35.30 -17.65 30.00
CA PHE A 153 -36.12 -17.10 28.92
C PHE A 153 -35.65 -15.70 28.53
N LYS A 154 -35.16 -15.58 27.29
CA LYS A 154 -34.58 -14.39 26.69
C LYS A 154 -35.65 -13.39 26.25
N ILE A 155 -35.75 -12.26 26.94
CA ILE A 155 -36.78 -11.24 26.70
C ILE A 155 -36.16 -9.83 26.59
N CYS A 156 -36.63 -9.03 25.62
CA CYS A 156 -36.23 -7.63 25.48
C CYS A 156 -36.95 -6.72 26.49
N ARG A 157 -36.44 -5.49 26.66
CA ARG A 157 -36.97 -4.51 27.62
C ARG A 157 -38.45 -4.18 27.36
N ASP A 158 -38.82 -3.99 26.09
CA ASP A 158 -40.17 -3.58 25.71
C ASP A 158 -41.17 -4.71 25.92
N CYS A 159 -40.82 -5.94 25.55
CA CYS A 159 -41.70 -7.08 25.78
C CYS A 159 -41.80 -7.48 27.26
N TYR A 160 -40.75 -7.25 28.06
CA TYR A 160 -40.83 -7.40 29.51
C TYR A 160 -41.78 -6.37 30.11
N ALA A 161 -41.68 -5.11 29.71
CA ALA A 161 -42.59 -4.05 30.16
C ALA A 161 -44.04 -4.32 29.75
N ASP A 162 -44.27 -4.85 28.55
CA ASP A 162 -45.61 -5.26 28.08
C ASP A 162 -46.15 -6.46 28.87
N ALA A 163 -45.32 -7.47 29.18
CA ALA A 163 -45.72 -8.62 29.98
C ALA A 163 -46.08 -8.23 31.44
N VAL A 164 -45.42 -7.22 31.99
CA VAL A 164 -45.73 -6.65 33.30
C VAL A 164 -47.01 -5.80 33.25
N LYS A 165 -47.19 -4.96 32.22
CA LYS A 165 -48.37 -4.08 32.06
C LYS A 165 -49.66 -4.82 31.69
N ALA A 166 -49.59 -5.94 30.97
CA ALA A 166 -50.76 -6.69 30.49
C ALA A 166 -51.44 -7.58 31.56
N GLY A 167 -51.03 -7.50 32.83
CA GLY A 167 -51.83 -7.99 33.96
C GLY A 167 -51.49 -9.38 34.50
N GLY A 168 -50.21 -9.77 34.50
CA GLY A 168 -49.81 -10.98 35.23
C GLY A 168 -48.34 -11.07 35.63
N GLY A 169 -47.42 -10.33 34.97
CA GLY A 169 -45.99 -10.49 35.24
C GLY A 169 -45.52 -11.92 35.04
N ILE A 170 -46.18 -12.69 34.16
CA ILE A 170 -45.90 -14.10 33.94
C ILE A 170 -44.90 -14.24 32.79
N CYS A 171 -43.86 -15.02 32.98
CA CYS A 171 -42.87 -15.29 31.95
C CYS A 171 -43.45 -16.19 30.84
N PRO A 172 -43.28 -15.85 29.54
CA PRO A 172 -43.78 -16.66 28.43
C PRO A 172 -43.15 -18.05 28.32
N GLY A 173 -41.93 -18.23 28.85
CA GLY A 173 -41.22 -19.51 28.89
C GLY A 173 -41.67 -20.43 30.03
N CYS A 174 -41.43 -20.01 31.27
CA CYS A 174 -41.70 -20.80 32.48
C CYS A 174 -43.17 -20.77 32.95
N LYS A 175 -43.96 -19.79 32.50
CA LYS A 175 -45.30 -19.47 33.04
C LYS A 175 -45.32 -19.16 34.55
N GLU A 176 -44.16 -18.86 35.13
CA GLU A 176 -44.03 -18.40 36.51
C GLU A 176 -44.01 -16.87 36.57
N LEU A 177 -44.35 -16.32 37.74
CA LEU A 177 -44.28 -14.87 37.98
C LEU A 177 -42.82 -14.43 37.98
N TYR A 178 -42.50 -13.33 37.30
CA TYR A 178 -41.22 -12.66 37.44
C TYR A 178 -41.02 -12.24 38.90
N LYS A 179 -39.85 -12.57 39.47
CA LYS A 179 -39.47 -12.11 40.82
C LYS A 179 -39.34 -10.58 40.75
N ILE A 180 -40.21 -9.87 41.47
CA ILE A 180 -40.13 -8.42 41.61
C ILE A 180 -38.88 -8.12 42.45
N THR A 181 -37.81 -7.68 41.80
CA THR A 181 -36.64 -7.08 42.46
C THR A 181 -36.32 -5.76 41.76
N ASP A 182 -36.47 -4.66 42.52
CA ASP A 182 -35.86 -3.33 42.40
C ASP A 182 -35.55 -2.76 41.00
N LEU A 183 -36.57 -2.65 40.13
CA LEU A 183 -36.44 -1.99 38.81
C LEU A 183 -37.56 -0.97 38.50
N ASP A 184 -38.27 -0.48 39.52
CA ASP A 184 -39.37 0.48 39.34
C ASP A 184 -38.92 1.94 39.11
N GLU A 185 -37.62 2.26 39.12
CA GLU A 185 -37.16 3.66 38.97
C GLU A 185 -36.89 4.13 37.53
N VAL A 186 -37.02 3.29 36.49
CA VAL A 186 -36.61 3.67 35.11
C VAL A 186 -37.75 3.68 34.08
N ALA A 187 -39.01 3.63 34.51
CA ALA A 187 -40.18 3.52 33.63
C ALA A 187 -41.19 4.68 33.72
N ALA A 188 -40.80 5.81 34.28
CA ALA A 188 -41.60 7.04 34.30
C ALA A 188 -41.00 8.11 33.39
N ASP A 189 -41.08 7.92 32.07
CA ASP A 189 -41.21 9.06 31.16
C ASP A 189 -41.78 8.65 29.80
N ASN A 190 -42.71 9.50 29.32
CA ASN A 190 -43.38 9.53 28.01
C ASN A 190 -44.69 8.75 27.82
N ASN A 191 -45.79 9.44 28.15
CA ASN A 191 -47.15 9.23 27.62
C ASN A 191 -47.28 9.73 26.17
N ALA A 192 -47.90 8.95 25.26
CA ALA A 192 -49.04 9.37 24.40
C ALA A 192 -49.56 8.32 23.37
N ARG A 193 -50.82 7.90 23.59
CA ARG A 193 -51.95 7.60 22.65
C ARG A 193 -52.07 6.25 21.87
N PRO A 194 -53.33 5.80 21.58
CA PRO A 194 -53.77 4.39 21.68
C PRO A 194 -54.05 3.68 20.32
N PRO A 195 -54.18 2.32 20.28
CA PRO A 195 -54.57 1.56 19.09
C PRO A 195 -56.06 1.17 19.05
N LEU A 196 -56.59 0.98 17.82
CA LEU A 196 -57.91 0.40 17.48
C LEU A 196 -57.74 -1.05 16.95
N PRO A 197 -58.79 -1.90 16.98
CA PRO A 197 -58.65 -3.34 17.16
C PRO A 197 -58.74 -4.20 15.88
N LEU A 198 -58.16 -5.41 15.99
CA LEU A 198 -58.21 -6.56 15.08
C LEU A 198 -59.62 -7.20 14.96
N PRO A 199 -59.82 -8.06 13.94
CA PRO A 199 -60.62 -9.27 14.09
C PRO A 199 -59.82 -10.56 13.84
N LEU A 200 -60.18 -11.59 14.62
CA LEU A 200 -59.70 -12.99 14.59
C LEU A 200 -60.73 -13.91 13.83
N PRO A 201 -60.57 -15.24 13.71
CA PRO A 201 -60.59 -15.97 12.42
C PRO A 201 -61.59 -17.15 12.38
N LYS A 202 -61.59 -17.95 11.29
CA LYS A 202 -61.88 -19.43 11.23
C LYS A 202 -61.77 -19.91 9.76
N VAL A 203 -60.85 -20.82 9.39
CA VAL A 203 -60.81 -22.31 9.52
C VAL A 203 -61.51 -23.08 8.36
N LEU A 204 -60.66 -23.74 7.54
CA LEU A 204 -60.73 -25.09 6.90
C LEU A 204 -61.84 -25.46 5.88
N SER A 205 -61.47 -25.89 4.66
CA SER A 205 -61.14 -27.28 4.29
C SER A 205 -61.38 -27.66 2.80
N LYS A 206 -60.55 -28.61 2.33
CA LYS A 206 -60.75 -29.70 1.34
C LYS A 206 -60.80 -29.46 -0.19
N ASN A 207 -59.75 -30.02 -0.83
CA ASN A 207 -59.66 -30.81 -2.08
C ASN A 207 -60.95 -31.08 -2.89
N GLU A 208 -60.90 -31.03 -4.23
CA GLU A 208 -60.50 -32.14 -5.14
C GLU A 208 -60.71 -31.80 -6.65
N ARG A 209 -59.89 -32.43 -7.52
CA ARG A 209 -60.14 -32.89 -8.93
C ARG A 209 -59.84 -32.02 -10.18
N ARG A 210 -58.81 -32.52 -10.89
CA ARG A 210 -58.82 -33.20 -12.22
C ARG A 210 -58.29 -32.47 -13.47
N LEU A 211 -57.28 -33.16 -14.02
CA LEU A 211 -56.67 -33.21 -15.35
C LEU A 211 -57.64 -33.14 -16.55
N SER A 212 -57.11 -32.66 -17.69
CA SER A 212 -57.35 -33.27 -19.00
C SER A 212 -56.17 -33.05 -19.97
N LEU A 213 -56.03 -33.99 -20.91
CA LEU A 213 -54.90 -34.25 -21.80
C LEU A 213 -55.49 -34.64 -23.17
N MET A 214 -55.01 -34.06 -24.28
CA MET A 214 -54.98 -34.58 -25.69
C MET A 214 -54.62 -33.40 -26.63
N LYS A 215 -53.51 -33.36 -27.41
CA LYS A 215 -52.96 -34.14 -28.54
C LYS A 215 -53.60 -33.91 -29.93
N SER A 216 -52.79 -33.30 -30.82
CA SER A 216 -52.57 -33.61 -32.27
C SER A 216 -53.45 -32.86 -33.31
N THR A 217 -53.01 -32.43 -34.52
CA THR A 217 -52.11 -33.03 -35.54
C THR A 217 -51.81 -32.03 -36.70
N LYS A 218 -50.59 -32.09 -37.30
CA LYS A 218 -50.15 -31.91 -38.75
C LYS A 218 -50.62 -30.67 -39.58
N SER A 219 -49.92 -30.08 -40.57
CA SER A 219 -48.64 -30.21 -41.31
C SER A 219 -48.70 -29.20 -42.51
N VAL A 220 -47.68 -28.47 -42.98
CA VAL A 220 -46.80 -28.77 -44.17
C VAL A 220 -46.17 -27.46 -44.77
N LEU A 221 -44.84 -27.48 -45.04
CA LEU A 221 -43.94 -26.76 -46.03
C LEU A 221 -43.89 -25.21 -46.13
N MET A 222 -42.76 -24.50 -46.35
CA MET A 222 -41.42 -24.71 -46.98
C MET A 222 -40.30 -24.01 -46.16
N ARG A 223 -39.05 -24.48 -45.94
CA ARG A 223 -37.84 -24.82 -46.75
C ARG A 223 -36.99 -23.64 -47.29
N SER A 224 -35.83 -23.36 -46.64
CA SER A 224 -34.49 -23.17 -47.26
C SER A 224 -33.37 -23.23 -46.18
N GLN A 225 -32.57 -24.32 -46.17
CA GLN A 225 -31.10 -24.40 -46.35
C GLN A 225 -30.26 -23.60 -45.33
N THR A 226 -29.55 -24.21 -44.36
CA THR A 226 -28.33 -25.05 -44.42
C THR A 226 -28.16 -25.67 -43.01
N GLY A 227 -27.72 -26.90 -42.74
CA GLY A 227 -26.67 -27.75 -43.31
C GLY A 227 -25.73 -28.12 -42.16
N ASP A 228 -25.99 -29.25 -41.50
CA ASP A 228 -25.32 -29.75 -40.29
C ASP A 228 -23.80 -29.75 -40.37
N PHE A 229 -23.12 -29.23 -39.34
CA PHE A 229 -21.68 -29.31 -39.19
C PHE A 229 -21.28 -30.48 -38.27
N ASP A 230 -20.62 -31.42 -38.92
CA ASP A 230 -20.14 -32.72 -38.48
C ASP A 230 -19.05 -32.62 -37.39
N HIS A 231 -19.24 -33.32 -36.26
CA HIS A 231 -18.29 -33.34 -35.14
C HIS A 231 -17.02 -34.16 -35.39
N ASN A 232 -16.79 -34.65 -36.61
CA ASN A 232 -15.67 -35.55 -36.96
C ASN A 232 -14.61 -34.92 -37.87
N ARG A 233 -14.34 -33.62 -37.75
CA ARG A 233 -13.27 -32.94 -38.50
C ARG A 233 -12.37 -32.07 -37.63
N TRP A 234 -11.94 -32.62 -36.50
CA TRP A 234 -10.86 -32.03 -35.69
C TRP A 234 -9.85 -33.06 -35.18
N LEU A 235 -9.68 -34.15 -35.93
CA LEU A 235 -8.70 -35.20 -35.61
C LEU A 235 -7.65 -35.46 -36.69
N PHE A 236 -7.69 -34.81 -37.87
CA PHE A 236 -6.64 -34.98 -38.87
C PHE A 236 -6.43 -33.71 -39.71
N GLU A 237 -5.52 -32.83 -39.25
CA GLU A 237 -4.55 -32.13 -40.12
C GLU A 237 -3.52 -31.39 -39.27
N THR A 238 -2.55 -32.15 -38.77
CA THR A 238 -1.28 -31.63 -38.29
C THR A 238 -0.32 -31.53 -39.48
N LYS A 239 -0.04 -30.30 -39.94
CA LYS A 239 1.23 -29.99 -40.62
C LYS A 239 1.91 -28.86 -39.85
N GLY A 240 2.79 -29.26 -38.94
CA GLY A 240 3.58 -28.34 -38.11
C GLY A 240 4.40 -29.08 -37.06
N THR A 241 5.38 -29.86 -37.52
CA THR A 241 6.58 -30.35 -36.81
C THR A 241 6.48 -30.50 -35.28
N TYR A 242 5.90 -31.62 -34.84
CA TYR A 242 6.13 -32.13 -33.49
C TYR A 242 7.46 -32.88 -33.49
N GLY A 243 8.50 -32.26 -32.94
CA GLY A 243 9.78 -32.91 -32.69
C GLY A 243 9.66 -33.91 -31.54
N TYR A 244 9.62 -35.18 -31.91
CA TYR A 244 10.25 -36.35 -31.28
C TYR A 244 10.62 -36.26 -29.78
N GLY A 245 9.94 -37.08 -28.96
CA GLY A 245 10.40 -37.49 -27.63
C GLY A 245 9.26 -37.98 -26.73
N ASN A 246 9.22 -39.30 -26.48
CA ASN A 246 8.28 -40.05 -25.63
C ASN A 246 6.93 -40.46 -26.26
N ALA A 247 6.99 -41.28 -27.32
CA ALA A 247 5.94 -42.27 -27.57
C ALA A 247 6.51 -43.66 -27.24
N ILE A 248 6.09 -44.25 -26.12
CA ILE A 248 6.34 -45.66 -25.81
C ILE A 248 5.23 -46.45 -26.48
N TRP A 249 5.60 -47.35 -27.39
CA TRP A 249 4.69 -48.31 -27.99
C TRP A 249 4.41 -49.44 -26.98
N PRO A 250 3.16 -49.86 -26.77
CA PRO A 250 2.90 -51.08 -26.02
C PRO A 250 3.39 -52.26 -26.87
N LYS A 251 4.25 -53.11 -26.29
CA LYS A 251 4.61 -54.38 -26.92
C LYS A 251 3.41 -55.32 -26.83
N GLU A 252 2.91 -55.75 -27.98
CA GLU A 252 1.98 -56.87 -28.10
C GLU A 252 2.65 -58.20 -27.70
N GLY A 253 1.90 -59.05 -27.01
CA GLY A 253 2.05 -60.51 -27.06
C GLY A 253 2.47 -61.20 -25.76
N GLY A 254 1.52 -61.92 -25.13
CA GLY A 254 1.81 -62.95 -24.14
C GLY A 254 0.66 -63.26 -23.18
N PHE A 255 -0.16 -64.27 -23.49
CA PHE A 255 -1.12 -64.87 -22.57
C PHE A 255 -0.41 -65.55 -21.40
N GLY A 256 -0.83 -65.26 -20.16
CA GLY A 256 -0.41 -65.97 -18.96
C GLY A 256 -1.14 -65.46 -17.72
N ASN A 257 -2.03 -66.29 -17.18
CA ASN A 257 -2.66 -66.14 -15.87
C ASN A 257 -1.58 -66.22 -14.77
N ASP A 258 -1.60 -65.33 -13.79
CA ASP A 258 -1.81 -65.63 -12.36
C ASP A 258 -1.42 -64.42 -11.49
N LYS A 259 -1.97 -64.46 -10.27
CA LYS A 259 -2.09 -63.39 -9.28
C LYS A 259 -0.76 -62.88 -8.71
N GLU A 260 -0.87 -61.72 -8.06
CA GLU A 260 0.09 -61.06 -7.16
C GLU A 260 1.19 -60.24 -7.85
N ASP A 261 0.97 -58.91 -7.92
CA ASP A 261 1.89 -57.91 -7.34
C ASP A 261 1.37 -56.49 -7.59
N GLU A 262 0.73 -55.94 -6.56
CA GLU A 262 0.25 -54.57 -6.46
C GLU A 262 1.41 -53.63 -6.03
N VAL A 263 2.46 -53.46 -6.84
CA VAL A 263 3.56 -52.50 -6.53
C VAL A 263 4.20 -51.86 -7.78
N VAL A 264 3.42 -51.54 -8.82
CA VAL A 264 3.96 -50.78 -9.97
C VAL A 264 2.99 -49.67 -10.40
N ASP A 265 2.80 -48.64 -9.55
CA ASP A 265 2.46 -47.28 -10.02
C ASP A 265 2.65 -46.16 -8.95
N ARG A 266 3.75 -46.18 -8.19
CA ARG A 266 4.13 -45.05 -7.31
C ARG A 266 5.41 -44.34 -7.72
N THR A 267 6.22 -44.96 -8.57
CA THR A 267 7.51 -44.42 -9.05
C THR A 267 7.39 -43.64 -10.37
N GLU A 268 6.30 -43.79 -11.14
CA GLU A 268 6.10 -43.02 -12.38
C GLU A 268 5.40 -41.66 -12.15
N LEU A 269 4.59 -41.51 -11.10
CA LEU A 269 4.06 -40.20 -10.68
C LEU A 269 5.12 -39.26 -10.09
N LEU A 270 6.22 -39.82 -9.56
CA LEU A 270 7.34 -39.05 -8.99
C LEU A 270 8.21 -38.37 -10.05
N ASN A 271 8.06 -38.73 -11.33
CA ASN A 271 8.87 -38.23 -12.43
C ASN A 271 8.06 -37.41 -13.46
N LYS A 272 7.09 -36.58 -13.02
CA LYS A 272 6.66 -35.45 -13.86
C LYS A 272 7.89 -34.53 -14.07
N PRO A 273 8.40 -34.34 -15.31
CA PRO A 273 9.50 -33.42 -15.53
C PRO A 273 9.07 -32.03 -15.07
N TRP A 274 9.88 -31.44 -14.18
CA TRP A 274 9.69 -30.13 -13.60
C TRP A 274 9.26 -29.10 -14.66
N ARG A 275 8.02 -28.61 -14.56
CA ARG A 275 7.58 -27.50 -15.40
C ARG A 275 8.13 -26.21 -14.80
N PRO A 276 8.95 -25.43 -15.53
CA PRO A 276 9.50 -24.19 -15.01
C PRO A 276 8.38 -23.16 -14.79
N LEU A 277 8.31 -22.58 -13.58
CA LEU A 277 7.32 -21.53 -13.23
C LEU A 277 7.42 -20.28 -14.12
N THR A 278 8.62 -20.00 -14.62
CA THR A 278 8.89 -18.88 -15.52
C THR A 278 9.71 -19.36 -16.71
N ARG A 279 9.32 -18.90 -17.91
CA ARG A 279 10.03 -19.20 -19.14
C ARG A 279 10.58 -17.92 -19.75
N LYS A 280 11.87 -17.93 -20.10
CA LYS A 280 12.47 -16.89 -20.93
C LYS A 280 12.13 -17.18 -22.39
N LEU A 281 11.32 -16.32 -22.99
CA LEU A 281 10.97 -16.37 -24.40
C LEU A 281 12.04 -15.58 -25.17
N LYS A 282 12.81 -16.28 -25.99
CA LYS A 282 13.72 -15.62 -26.93
C LYS A 282 12.89 -15.04 -28.07
N ILE A 283 13.12 -13.77 -28.39
CA ILE A 283 12.54 -13.15 -29.59
C ILE A 283 13.07 -13.91 -30.82
N PRO A 284 12.23 -14.17 -31.85
CA PRO A 284 12.68 -14.88 -33.05
C PRO A 284 13.94 -14.25 -33.65
N ALA A 285 14.95 -15.08 -33.90
CA ALA A 285 16.23 -14.64 -34.43
C ALA A 285 16.07 -13.93 -35.79
N ALA A 286 15.05 -14.28 -36.57
CA ALA A 286 14.73 -13.67 -37.85
C ALA A 286 14.42 -12.16 -37.77
N VAL A 287 13.97 -11.65 -36.61
CA VAL A 287 13.71 -10.21 -36.42
C VAL A 287 14.88 -9.54 -35.70
N LEU A 288 15.52 -10.24 -34.77
CA LEU A 288 16.59 -9.67 -33.96
C LEU A 288 17.94 -9.60 -34.69
N SER A 289 18.26 -10.58 -35.55
CA SER A 289 19.51 -10.56 -36.33
C SER A 289 19.58 -9.42 -37.33
N PRO A 290 18.54 -9.11 -38.15
CA PRO A 290 18.60 -7.94 -39.03
C PRO A 290 18.63 -6.64 -38.22
N TYR A 291 17.91 -6.54 -37.10
CA TYR A 291 17.96 -5.36 -36.23
C TYR A 291 19.38 -5.08 -35.71
N ARG A 292 20.07 -6.10 -35.19
CA ARG A 292 21.47 -5.97 -34.73
C ARG A 292 22.44 -5.59 -35.84
N LEU A 293 22.30 -6.24 -37.00
CA LEU A 293 23.11 -5.91 -38.18
C LEU A 293 22.89 -4.46 -38.58
N LEU A 294 21.64 -3.98 -38.57
CA LEU A 294 21.30 -2.65 -39.00
C LEU A 294 21.78 -1.57 -38.02
N ILE A 295 21.78 -1.85 -36.70
CA ILE A 295 22.43 -0.98 -35.72
C ILE A 295 23.93 -0.86 -36.01
N PHE A 296 24.60 -1.98 -36.28
CA PHE A 296 26.03 -1.98 -36.62
C PHE A 296 26.32 -1.21 -37.92
N VAL A 297 25.54 -1.44 -38.97
CA VAL A 297 25.65 -0.71 -40.24
C VAL A 297 25.45 0.79 -40.00
N ARG A 298 24.45 1.17 -39.22
CA ARG A 298 24.21 2.58 -38.88
C ARG A 298 25.36 3.20 -38.09
N MET A 299 25.97 2.46 -37.15
CA MET A 299 27.16 2.91 -36.43
C MET A 299 28.31 3.24 -37.38
N VAL A 300 28.57 2.38 -38.36
CA VAL A 300 29.60 2.61 -39.38
C VAL A 300 29.26 3.82 -40.25
N VAL A 301 28.03 3.90 -40.75
CA VAL A 301 27.57 5.04 -41.57
C VAL A 301 27.67 6.36 -40.81
N LEU A 302 27.28 6.39 -39.54
CA LEU A 302 27.35 7.57 -38.68
C LEU A 302 28.80 7.98 -38.42
N ALA A 303 29.70 7.02 -38.17
CA ALA A 303 31.12 7.30 -38.00
C ALA A 303 31.77 7.87 -39.28
N LEU A 304 31.46 7.30 -40.45
CA LEU A 304 31.94 7.81 -41.74
C LEU A 304 31.38 9.19 -42.04
N PHE A 305 30.11 9.45 -41.74
CA PHE A 305 29.50 10.76 -41.89
C PHE A 305 30.18 11.81 -41.01
N LEU A 306 30.36 11.52 -39.71
CA LEU A 306 31.03 12.45 -38.79
C LEU A 306 32.49 12.70 -39.20
N ALA A 307 33.23 11.67 -39.62
CA ALA A 307 34.58 11.82 -40.12
C ALA A 307 34.63 12.69 -41.39
N TRP A 308 33.69 12.48 -42.32
CA TRP A 308 33.57 13.32 -43.51
C TRP A 308 33.24 14.78 -43.15
N ARG A 309 32.33 15.00 -42.19
CA ARG A 309 31.94 16.33 -41.70
C ARG A 309 33.11 17.09 -41.10
N ILE A 310 33.93 16.43 -40.28
CA ILE A 310 35.12 17.03 -39.66
C ILE A 310 36.18 17.40 -40.71
N ASN A 311 36.37 16.56 -41.73
CA ASN A 311 37.37 16.78 -42.77
C ASN A 311 36.97 17.85 -43.82
N HIS A 312 35.71 18.28 -43.85
CA HIS A 312 35.21 19.29 -44.80
C HIS A 312 34.67 20.52 -44.04
N PRO A 313 35.55 21.37 -43.50
CA PRO A 313 35.14 22.61 -42.84
C PRO A 313 34.58 23.63 -43.83
N ASN A 314 33.63 24.42 -43.35
CA ASN A 314 33.03 25.52 -44.08
C ASN A 314 33.71 26.83 -43.69
N THR A 315 34.57 27.35 -44.57
CA THR A 315 35.42 28.51 -44.29
C THR A 315 34.65 29.82 -44.12
N ASP A 316 33.47 29.95 -44.73
CA ASP A 316 32.70 31.20 -44.72
C ASP A 316 31.84 31.33 -43.45
N ALA A 317 31.58 30.21 -42.77
CA ALA A 317 30.71 30.11 -41.61
C ALA A 317 31.26 29.13 -40.55
N MET A 318 32.52 29.30 -40.18
CA MET A 318 33.23 28.40 -39.25
C MET A 318 32.52 28.22 -37.89
N TRP A 319 31.89 29.27 -37.38
CA TRP A 319 31.17 29.21 -36.09
C TRP A 319 29.88 28.39 -36.18
N LEU A 320 29.07 28.56 -37.24
CA LEU A 320 27.85 27.77 -37.49
C LEU A 320 28.18 26.29 -37.71
N TRP A 321 29.22 26.03 -38.50
CA TRP A 321 29.71 24.68 -38.75
C TRP A 321 30.20 24.01 -37.46
N GLY A 322 30.98 24.74 -36.63
CA GLY A 322 31.50 24.22 -35.37
C GLY A 322 30.39 23.85 -34.38
N MET A 323 29.38 24.71 -34.21
CA MET A 323 28.23 24.43 -33.35
C MET A 323 27.42 23.23 -33.85
N SER A 324 27.23 23.09 -35.16
CA SER A 324 26.54 21.94 -35.77
C SER A 324 27.26 20.63 -35.48
N ILE A 325 28.58 20.57 -35.68
CA ILE A 325 29.37 19.36 -35.45
C ILE A 325 29.37 18.94 -33.99
N VAL A 326 29.52 19.89 -33.07
CA VAL A 326 29.47 19.58 -31.63
C VAL A 326 28.13 18.96 -31.26
N CYS A 327 27.01 19.49 -31.79
CA CYS A 327 25.69 18.91 -31.57
C CYS A 327 25.55 17.52 -32.22
N GLU A 328 26.01 17.35 -33.47
CA GLU A 328 25.96 16.07 -34.20
C GLU A 328 26.76 14.97 -33.47
N ILE A 329 27.96 15.28 -32.96
CA ILE A 329 28.78 14.36 -32.17
C ILE A 329 28.05 13.98 -30.87
N TRP A 330 27.45 14.95 -30.19
CA TRP A 330 26.70 14.68 -28.96
C TRP A 330 25.47 13.80 -29.22
N PHE A 331 24.70 14.06 -30.27
CA PHE A 331 23.56 13.20 -30.62
C PHE A 331 24.00 11.79 -31.01
N ALA A 332 25.12 11.65 -31.73
CA ALA A 332 25.68 10.34 -32.04
C ALA A 332 26.05 9.56 -30.77
N PHE A 333 26.68 10.24 -29.80
CA PHE A 333 27.01 9.67 -28.50
C PHE A 333 25.76 9.30 -27.69
N SER A 334 24.79 10.21 -27.59
CA SER A 334 23.53 9.98 -26.88
C SER A 334 22.74 8.83 -27.50
N TRP A 335 22.67 8.77 -28.83
CA TRP A 335 22.01 7.67 -29.54
C TRP A 335 22.70 6.33 -29.29
N LEU A 336 24.04 6.31 -29.32
CA LEU A 336 24.80 5.10 -29.01
C LEU A 336 24.52 4.60 -27.58
N LEU A 337 24.53 5.50 -26.59
CA LEU A 337 24.21 5.14 -25.20
C LEU A 337 22.79 4.59 -25.04
N ASP A 338 21.83 5.10 -25.79
CA ASP A 338 20.44 4.61 -25.78
C ASP A 338 20.27 3.25 -26.47
N GLN A 339 20.99 3.01 -27.57
CA GLN A 339 20.87 1.77 -28.33
C GLN A 339 21.56 0.58 -27.64
N LEU A 340 22.68 0.81 -26.96
CA LEU A 340 23.46 -0.27 -26.33
C LEU A 340 22.63 -1.16 -25.38
N PRO A 341 21.83 -0.63 -24.44
CA PRO A 341 20.94 -1.42 -23.60
C PRO A 341 19.90 -2.27 -24.38
N LYS A 342 19.50 -1.83 -25.58
CA LYS A 342 18.46 -2.48 -26.41
C LYS A 342 18.98 -3.68 -27.22
N PHE A 343 20.28 -3.98 -27.22
CA PHE A 343 20.86 -5.08 -28.02
C PHE A 343 20.38 -6.49 -27.67
N CYS A 344 19.97 -6.69 -26.42
CA CYS A 344 19.61 -8.01 -25.88
C CYS A 344 18.21 -7.99 -25.22
N PRO A 345 17.14 -7.81 -26.01
CA PRO A 345 15.78 -7.87 -25.49
C PRO A 345 15.45 -9.30 -25.04
N ILE A 346 14.75 -9.41 -23.91
CA ILE A 346 14.35 -10.68 -23.31
C ILE A 346 12.88 -10.59 -22.93
N ASN A 347 12.06 -11.49 -23.47
CA ASN A 347 10.68 -11.65 -23.04
C ASN A 347 10.59 -12.74 -21.98
N ARG A 348 9.64 -12.60 -21.05
CA ARG A 348 9.37 -13.58 -20.01
C ARG A 348 7.88 -13.90 -20.01
N SER A 349 7.53 -15.17 -19.80
CA SER A 349 6.17 -15.61 -19.53
C SER A 349 6.12 -16.33 -18.18
N THR A 350 4.97 -16.22 -17.51
CA THR A 350 4.69 -16.81 -16.21
C THR A 350 3.50 -17.77 -16.35
N ASP A 351 3.61 -18.96 -15.75
CA ASP A 351 2.57 -19.99 -15.80
C ASP A 351 1.88 -20.12 -14.44
N LEU A 352 0.74 -19.45 -14.28
CA LEU A 352 0.00 -19.40 -13.00
C LEU A 352 -0.59 -20.76 -12.59
N ASN A 353 -0.98 -21.60 -13.55
CA ASN A 353 -1.55 -22.92 -13.25
C ASN A 353 -0.52 -23.84 -12.59
N VAL A 354 0.74 -23.77 -13.03
CA VAL A 354 1.84 -24.55 -12.43
C VAL A 354 2.19 -24.02 -11.04
N LEU A 355 2.09 -22.70 -10.83
CA LEU A 355 2.26 -22.10 -9.52
C LEU A 355 1.20 -22.62 -8.54
N LYS A 356 -0.07 -22.63 -8.96
CA LYS A 356 -1.18 -23.16 -8.16
C LYS A 356 -1.04 -24.65 -7.88
N GLU A 357 -0.71 -25.46 -8.89
CA GLU A 357 -0.44 -26.90 -8.72
C GLU A 357 0.68 -27.10 -7.68
N LYS A 358 1.75 -26.31 -7.72
CA LYS A 358 2.91 -26.52 -6.86
C LYS A 358 2.70 -26.07 -5.40
N PHE A 359 2.08 -24.91 -5.19
CA PHE A 359 2.04 -24.26 -3.87
C PHE A 359 0.71 -24.38 -3.14
N GLU A 360 -0.37 -24.75 -3.84
CA GLU A 360 -1.72 -24.77 -3.27
C GLU A 360 -2.40 -26.14 -3.36
N THR A 361 -1.85 -27.12 -4.10
CA THR A 361 -2.46 -28.46 -4.12
C THR A 361 -1.93 -29.32 -2.98
N PRO A 362 -2.78 -30.20 -2.40
CA PRO A 362 -2.35 -31.19 -1.43
C PRO A 362 -1.26 -32.06 -2.04
N SER A 363 -0.10 -32.12 -1.37
CA SER A 363 1.03 -32.95 -1.78
C SER A 363 1.50 -33.81 -0.61
N PRO A 364 2.31 -34.86 -0.82
CA PRO A 364 2.82 -35.68 0.28
C PRO A 364 3.54 -34.88 1.38
N ASN A 365 4.11 -33.72 1.03
CA ASN A 365 4.81 -32.80 1.94
C ASN A 365 3.90 -31.69 2.51
N ASN A 366 2.67 -31.56 2.00
CA ASN A 366 1.65 -30.60 2.47
C ASN A 366 0.28 -31.29 2.53
N PRO A 367 0.00 -32.06 3.60
CA PRO A 367 -1.23 -32.83 3.72
C PRO A 367 -2.46 -31.96 3.99
N THR A 368 -2.28 -30.73 4.49
CA THR A 368 -3.37 -29.81 4.85
C THR A 368 -3.93 -29.05 3.65
N GLY A 369 -3.26 -29.06 2.50
CA GLY A 369 -3.68 -28.31 1.32
C GLY A 369 -3.65 -26.80 1.48
N LYS A 370 -3.01 -26.28 2.55
CA LYS A 370 -2.85 -24.84 2.77
C LYS A 370 -1.83 -24.26 1.79
N SER A 371 -2.05 -23.03 1.33
CA SER A 371 -1.12 -22.39 0.39
C SER A 371 0.26 -22.21 1.05
N ASP A 372 1.34 -22.65 0.42
CA ASP A 372 2.73 -22.42 0.88
C ASP A 372 3.32 -21.12 0.29
N LEU A 373 2.48 -20.18 -0.12
CA LEU A 373 2.91 -18.89 -0.67
C LEU A 373 3.50 -17.98 0.43
N PRO A 374 4.39 -17.02 0.13
CA PRO A 374 4.87 -16.05 1.11
C PRO A 374 3.81 -15.02 1.50
N GLY A 375 3.99 -14.35 2.64
CA GLY A 375 3.22 -13.16 3.00
C GLY A 375 3.52 -12.00 2.03
N ILE A 376 2.50 -11.21 1.68
CA ILE A 376 2.62 -10.02 0.86
C ILE A 376 1.98 -8.84 1.61
N ASP A 377 2.82 -7.86 1.93
CA ASP A 377 2.39 -6.58 2.47
C ASP A 377 2.36 -5.54 1.34
N ILE A 378 1.19 -4.93 1.13
CA ILE A 378 0.96 -3.92 0.10
C ILE A 378 0.89 -2.55 0.76
N PHE A 379 1.72 -1.63 0.28
CA PHE A 379 1.83 -0.27 0.81
C PHE A 379 1.13 0.73 -0.10
N VAL A 380 0.23 1.52 0.49
CA VAL A 380 -0.44 2.66 -0.15
C VAL A 380 -0.08 3.91 0.60
N SER A 381 0.62 4.85 -0.03
CA SER A 381 0.96 6.14 0.59
C SER A 381 0.10 7.25 0.00
N THR A 382 -0.62 7.98 0.83
CA THR A 382 -1.37 9.20 0.45
C THR A 382 -0.71 10.43 1.02
N ALA A 383 -0.61 11.49 0.21
CA ALA A 383 0.02 12.72 0.66
C ALA A 383 -0.91 13.59 1.51
N ASP A 384 -2.12 13.85 1.01
CA ASP A 384 -3.07 14.81 1.59
C ASP A 384 -4.43 14.65 0.90
N PRO A 385 -5.57 14.62 1.62
CA PRO A 385 -6.90 14.59 1.02
C PRO A 385 -7.20 15.77 0.09
N ASP A 386 -6.54 16.93 0.28
CA ASP A 386 -6.71 18.10 -0.59
C ASP A 386 -6.09 17.89 -1.98
N LYS A 387 -5.02 17.10 -2.06
CA LYS A 387 -4.30 16.82 -3.31
C LYS A 387 -4.84 15.58 -4.01
N GLU A 388 -5.22 14.57 -3.22
CA GLU A 388 -5.66 13.26 -3.68
C GLU A 388 -7.02 12.96 -3.07
N PRO A 389 -8.10 12.85 -3.88
CA PRO A 389 -9.43 12.61 -3.34
C PRO A 389 -9.46 11.28 -2.56
N PRO A 390 -9.97 11.25 -1.31
CA PRO A 390 -10.05 10.02 -0.51
C PRO A 390 -10.77 8.86 -1.19
N LEU A 391 -11.73 9.18 -2.08
CA LEU A 391 -12.46 8.19 -2.88
C LEU A 391 -11.53 7.38 -3.81
N VAL A 392 -10.50 8.00 -4.39
CA VAL A 392 -9.55 7.30 -5.28
C VAL A 392 -8.69 6.32 -4.46
N THR A 393 -8.25 6.75 -3.29
CA THR A 393 -7.52 5.90 -2.33
C THR A 393 -8.37 4.73 -1.86
N ALA A 394 -9.62 4.99 -1.45
CA ALA A 394 -10.56 3.96 -1.02
C ALA A 394 -10.79 2.89 -2.11
N ASN A 395 -10.99 3.32 -3.36
CA ASN A 395 -11.15 2.42 -4.50
C ASN A 395 -9.90 1.58 -4.79
N THR A 396 -8.71 2.11 -4.50
CA THR A 396 -7.44 1.39 -4.62
C THR A 396 -7.35 0.31 -3.54
N ILE A 397 -7.70 0.63 -2.30
CA ILE A 397 -7.72 -0.33 -1.17
C ILE A 397 -8.74 -1.44 -1.42
N LEU A 398 -9.94 -1.10 -1.89
CA LEU A 398 -10.96 -2.10 -2.25
C LEU A 398 -10.46 -3.06 -3.34
N SER A 399 -9.69 -2.55 -4.31
CA SER A 399 -9.06 -3.38 -5.33
C SER A 399 -7.96 -4.28 -4.74
N ILE A 400 -7.21 -3.81 -3.76
CA ILE A 400 -6.15 -4.56 -3.07
C ILE A 400 -6.77 -5.67 -2.22
N LEU A 401 -7.75 -5.36 -1.38
CA LEU A 401 -8.43 -6.33 -0.50
C LEU A 401 -9.17 -7.42 -1.30
N ALA A 402 -9.59 -7.11 -2.52
CA ALA A 402 -10.22 -8.04 -3.44
C ALA A 402 -9.22 -8.80 -4.34
N THR A 403 -7.92 -8.77 -4.08
CA THR A 403 -6.92 -9.52 -4.87
C THR A 403 -7.11 -11.03 -4.69
N ASP A 404 -6.83 -11.79 -5.76
CA ASP A 404 -6.87 -13.26 -5.73
C ASP A 404 -5.56 -13.81 -5.11
N TYR A 405 -5.50 -13.78 -3.77
CA TYR A 405 -4.39 -14.27 -2.95
C TYR A 405 -4.93 -14.85 -1.64
N PRO A 406 -4.24 -15.80 -0.99
CA PRO A 406 -4.64 -16.29 0.33
C PRO A 406 -4.80 -15.13 1.32
N VAL A 407 -5.98 -15.04 1.95
CA VAL A 407 -6.37 -13.91 2.81
C VAL A 407 -5.47 -13.74 4.03
N GLU A 408 -5.03 -14.84 4.62
CA GLU A 408 -4.10 -14.88 5.76
C GLU A 408 -2.70 -14.33 5.43
N LYS A 409 -2.36 -14.27 4.14
CA LYS A 409 -1.03 -13.86 3.66
C LYS A 409 -1.02 -12.46 3.07
N LEU A 410 -2.18 -11.86 2.87
CA LEU A 410 -2.30 -10.53 2.30
C LEU A 410 -2.54 -9.51 3.41
N ALA A 411 -1.72 -8.47 3.45
CA ALA A 411 -1.93 -7.33 4.33
C ALA A 411 -1.83 -6.02 3.54
N CYS A 412 -2.66 -5.06 3.88
CA CYS A 412 -2.67 -3.73 3.28
C CYS A 412 -2.33 -2.69 4.35
N TYR A 413 -1.30 -1.89 4.11
CA TYR A 413 -0.92 -0.76 4.96
C TYR A 413 -1.15 0.55 4.20
N VAL A 414 -1.86 1.47 4.83
CA VAL A 414 -2.15 2.79 4.31
C VAL A 414 -1.39 3.81 5.13
N SER A 415 -0.45 4.53 4.51
CA SER A 415 0.26 5.64 5.13
C SER A 415 -0.40 6.96 4.75
N ASP A 416 -0.87 7.70 5.74
CA ASP A 416 -1.36 9.07 5.57
C ASP A 416 -0.32 10.09 6.04
N ASP A 417 0.35 10.72 5.08
CA ASP A 417 1.32 11.78 5.34
C ASP A 417 0.64 13.08 5.81
N GLY A 418 -0.66 13.29 5.54
CA GLY A 418 -1.39 14.47 6.01
C GLY A 418 -1.88 14.35 7.45
N GLY A 419 -1.98 13.12 7.96
CA GLY A 419 -2.54 12.83 9.29
C GLY A 419 -3.95 13.38 9.45
N ALA A 420 -4.76 13.35 8.40
CA ALA A 420 -6.05 14.04 8.34
C ALA A 420 -7.19 13.09 8.74
N LEU A 421 -8.10 13.56 9.61
CA LEU A 421 -9.27 12.78 10.04
C LEU A 421 -10.14 12.33 8.85
N LEU A 422 -10.25 13.16 7.80
CA LEU A 422 -11.01 12.83 6.59
C LEU A 422 -10.51 11.56 5.91
N THR A 423 -9.18 11.37 5.81
CA THR A 423 -8.60 10.16 5.24
C THR A 423 -8.94 8.96 6.12
N PHE A 424 -8.75 9.10 7.43
CA PHE A 424 -9.03 8.04 8.41
C PHE A 424 -10.49 7.53 8.33
N GLU A 425 -11.48 8.43 8.42
CA GLU A 425 -12.90 8.05 8.33
C GLU A 425 -13.26 7.48 6.94
N ALA A 426 -12.68 8.01 5.87
CA ALA A 426 -12.88 7.46 4.53
C ALA A 426 -12.35 6.03 4.40
N MET A 427 -11.23 5.69 5.06
CA MET A 427 -10.70 4.33 5.06
C MET A 427 -11.54 3.39 5.93
N ALA A 428 -12.10 3.86 7.05
CA ALA A 428 -13.03 3.09 7.87
C ALA A 428 -14.33 2.75 7.10
N GLU A 429 -14.89 3.70 6.36
CA GLU A 429 -16.02 3.47 5.46
C GLU A 429 -15.67 2.47 4.33
N ALA A 430 -14.45 2.56 3.79
CA ALA A 430 -13.98 1.61 2.78
C ALA A 430 -13.85 0.18 3.34
N ALA A 431 -13.37 0.04 4.59
CA ALA A 431 -13.32 -1.24 5.28
C ALA A 431 -14.73 -1.84 5.49
N SER A 432 -15.72 -1.01 5.84
CA SER A 432 -17.11 -1.43 5.96
C SER A 432 -17.66 -1.92 4.61
N PHE A 433 -17.45 -1.17 3.53
CA PHE A 433 -17.90 -1.57 2.19
C PHE A 433 -17.17 -2.81 1.64
N ALA A 434 -15.92 -3.05 2.05
CA ALA A 434 -15.14 -4.23 1.66
C ALA A 434 -15.84 -5.54 2.04
N ASN A 435 -16.59 -5.57 3.15
CA ASN A 435 -17.37 -6.73 3.59
C ASN A 435 -18.38 -7.23 2.54
N ILE A 436 -18.88 -6.34 1.68
CA ILE A 436 -19.82 -6.68 0.60
C ILE A 436 -19.07 -6.85 -0.72
N TRP A 437 -18.12 -5.95 -1.00
CA TRP A 437 -17.40 -5.91 -2.28
C TRP A 437 -16.46 -7.11 -2.49
N VAL A 438 -15.71 -7.51 -1.46
CA VAL A 438 -14.70 -8.58 -1.58
C VAL A 438 -15.35 -9.95 -1.84
N PRO A 439 -16.38 -10.39 -1.07
CA PRO A 439 -17.06 -11.64 -1.37
C PRO A 439 -17.75 -11.63 -2.74
N PHE A 440 -18.34 -10.49 -3.14
CA PHE A 440 -18.91 -10.33 -4.49
C PHE A 440 -17.85 -10.50 -5.60
N CYS A 441 -16.66 -9.93 -5.41
CA CYS A 441 -15.55 -10.07 -6.36
C CYS A 441 -15.05 -11.51 -6.47
N ARG A 442 -14.99 -12.24 -5.35
CA ARG A 442 -14.58 -13.65 -5.30
C ARG A 442 -15.62 -14.56 -5.95
N LYS A 443 -16.90 -14.44 -5.56
CA LYS A 443 -18.02 -15.24 -6.09
C LYS A 443 -18.11 -15.18 -7.61
N HIS A 444 -18.04 -13.96 -8.15
CA HIS A 444 -18.31 -13.71 -9.56
C HIS A 444 -17.05 -13.51 -10.41
N ALA A 445 -15.85 -13.66 -9.84
CA ALA A 445 -14.56 -13.40 -10.50
C ALA A 445 -14.59 -12.08 -11.30
N ILE A 446 -14.82 -10.97 -10.60
CA ILE A 446 -15.00 -9.65 -11.21
C ILE A 446 -13.66 -9.08 -11.67
N GLU A 447 -13.62 -8.48 -12.86
CA GLU A 447 -12.43 -7.78 -13.37
C GLU A 447 -12.87 -6.52 -14.14
N PRO A 448 -12.28 -5.33 -13.89
CA PRO A 448 -11.28 -5.02 -12.85
C PRO A 448 -11.86 -5.06 -11.42
N ARG A 449 -10.99 -5.22 -10.41
CA ARG A 449 -11.37 -5.29 -8.98
C ARG A 449 -11.62 -3.92 -8.32
N ASN A 450 -11.29 -2.84 -9.02
CA ASN A 450 -11.60 -1.47 -8.62
C ASN A 450 -13.08 -1.15 -8.98
N PRO A 451 -13.95 -0.84 -8.01
CA PRO A 451 -15.38 -0.71 -8.26
C PRO A 451 -15.73 0.48 -9.16
N GLU A 452 -15.09 1.64 -9.00
CA GLU A 452 -15.30 2.79 -9.90
C GLU A 452 -14.98 2.42 -11.36
N SER A 453 -13.83 1.78 -11.58
CA SER A 453 -13.38 1.35 -12.91
C SER A 453 -14.27 0.24 -13.48
N TYR A 454 -14.79 -0.64 -12.63
CA TYR A 454 -15.70 -1.71 -13.03
C TYR A 454 -17.06 -1.17 -13.46
N PHE A 455 -17.69 -0.32 -12.65
CA PHE A 455 -19.02 0.21 -12.94
C PHE A 455 -19.04 1.30 -14.02
N SER A 456 -17.93 2.00 -14.25
CA SER A 456 -17.77 2.96 -15.35
C SER A 456 -17.49 2.30 -16.71
N LEU A 457 -17.17 1.01 -16.73
CA LEU A 457 -16.84 0.29 -17.96
C LEU A 457 -18.09 0.16 -18.86
N LYS A 458 -18.05 0.78 -20.05
CA LYS A 458 -19.14 0.73 -21.06
C LYS A 458 -19.24 -0.61 -21.82
N ARG A 459 -18.70 -1.69 -21.26
CA ARG A 459 -18.76 -3.03 -21.87
C ARG A 459 -19.96 -3.80 -21.33
N ASP A 460 -20.42 -4.79 -22.09
CA ASP A 460 -21.48 -5.69 -21.63
C ASP A 460 -21.00 -6.46 -20.37
N PRO A 461 -21.61 -6.20 -19.19
CA PRO A 461 -21.17 -6.80 -17.94
C PRO A 461 -21.58 -8.28 -17.80
N TYR A 462 -22.48 -8.77 -18.65
CA TYR A 462 -23.03 -10.13 -18.57
C TYR A 462 -22.24 -11.14 -19.43
N LYS A 463 -21.31 -10.65 -20.26
CA LYS A 463 -20.50 -11.49 -21.14
C LYS A 463 -19.61 -12.44 -20.32
N ASN A 464 -19.69 -13.74 -20.62
CA ASN A 464 -18.96 -14.83 -19.95
C ASN A 464 -19.31 -15.04 -18.46
N LYS A 465 -20.47 -14.55 -17.99
CA LYS A 465 -20.98 -14.84 -16.63
C LYS A 465 -22.06 -15.91 -16.70
N VAL A 466 -21.90 -16.97 -15.90
CA VAL A 466 -22.75 -18.17 -15.93
C VAL A 466 -23.69 -18.27 -14.72
N LEU A 467 -23.42 -17.52 -13.64
CA LEU A 467 -24.21 -17.61 -12.40
C LEU A 467 -25.55 -16.85 -12.53
N PRO A 468 -26.69 -17.47 -12.16
CA PRO A 468 -28.02 -16.86 -12.31
C PRO A 468 -28.22 -15.65 -11.40
N ASP A 469 -27.64 -15.66 -10.20
CA ASP A 469 -27.79 -14.58 -9.20
C ASP A 469 -27.00 -13.32 -9.54
N PHE A 470 -26.08 -13.40 -10.52
CA PHE A 470 -25.18 -12.30 -10.86
C PHE A 470 -25.90 -10.99 -11.14
N VAL A 471 -27.05 -11.03 -11.83
CA VAL A 471 -27.81 -9.81 -12.17
C VAL A 471 -28.38 -9.14 -10.92
N LYS A 472 -28.90 -9.92 -9.97
CA LYS A 472 -29.47 -9.45 -8.71
C LYS A 472 -28.36 -8.87 -7.82
N ASP A 473 -27.29 -9.63 -7.62
CA ASP A 473 -26.13 -9.25 -6.81
C ASP A 473 -25.49 -7.98 -7.36
N ARG A 474 -25.23 -7.91 -8.67
CA ARG A 474 -24.59 -6.74 -9.30
C ARG A 474 -25.42 -5.46 -9.14
N ARG A 475 -26.75 -5.52 -9.36
CA ARG A 475 -27.62 -4.33 -9.20
C ARG A 475 -27.61 -3.82 -7.77
N ARG A 476 -27.53 -4.75 -6.82
CA ARG A 476 -27.47 -4.42 -5.40
C ARG A 476 -26.13 -3.80 -5.02
N VAL A 477 -25.02 -4.47 -5.33
CA VAL A 477 -23.67 -3.97 -5.02
C VAL A 477 -23.43 -2.61 -5.68
N LYS A 478 -24.00 -2.37 -6.86
CA LYS A 478 -23.99 -1.05 -7.49
C LYS A 478 -24.69 0.01 -6.62
N ARG A 479 -25.87 -0.27 -6.07
CA ARG A 479 -26.59 0.66 -5.19
C ARG A 479 -25.79 0.95 -3.92
N GLU A 480 -25.27 -0.09 -3.26
CA GLU A 480 -24.41 0.05 -2.08
C GLU A 480 -23.16 0.89 -2.40
N TYR A 481 -22.57 0.70 -3.59
CA TYR A 481 -21.42 1.48 -4.03
C TYR A 481 -21.77 2.95 -4.30
N ASP A 482 -22.92 3.22 -4.93
CA ASP A 482 -23.39 4.59 -5.16
C ASP A 482 -23.69 5.30 -3.82
N GLU A 483 -24.28 4.61 -2.84
CA GLU A 483 -24.47 5.11 -1.47
C GLU A 483 -23.15 5.34 -0.74
N PHE A 484 -22.19 4.41 -0.86
CA PHE A 484 -20.83 4.57 -0.34
C PHE A 484 -20.15 5.81 -0.90
N LYS A 485 -20.26 6.08 -2.22
CA LYS A 485 -19.73 7.30 -2.83
C LYS A 485 -20.35 8.56 -2.24
N VAL A 486 -21.66 8.56 -2.00
CA VAL A 486 -22.35 9.69 -1.37
C VAL A 486 -21.86 9.90 0.06
N ARG A 487 -21.68 8.84 0.85
CA ARG A 487 -21.11 8.94 2.21
C ARG A 487 -19.71 9.55 2.20
N ILE A 488 -18.81 9.04 1.38
CA ILE A 488 -17.43 9.56 1.26
C ILE A 488 -17.40 11.04 0.86
N ASN A 489 -18.21 11.43 -0.13
CA ASN A 489 -18.28 12.82 -0.57
C ASN A 489 -18.93 13.75 0.47
N GLY A 490 -19.76 13.22 1.36
CA GLY A 490 -20.38 13.95 2.47
C GLY A 490 -19.49 14.08 3.72
N LEU A 491 -18.43 13.28 3.84
CA LEU A 491 -17.55 13.28 5.02
C LEU A 491 -16.93 14.65 5.36
N PRO A 492 -16.40 15.44 4.41
CA PRO A 492 -15.77 16.72 4.76
C PRO A 492 -16.74 17.68 5.46
N GLU A 493 -17.98 17.73 4.99
CA GLU A 493 -19.03 18.57 5.57
C GLU A 493 -19.57 18.00 6.88
N SER A 494 -19.67 16.67 6.99
CA SER A 494 -20.04 15.96 8.22
C SER A 494 -19.06 16.24 9.36
N ILE A 495 -17.75 16.07 9.11
CA ILE A 495 -16.68 16.34 10.08
C ILE A 495 -16.71 17.80 10.54
N ARG A 496 -16.93 18.74 9.61
CA ARG A 496 -17.02 20.17 9.94
C ARG A 496 -18.21 20.46 10.86
N ARG A 497 -19.42 20.03 10.50
CA ARG A 497 -20.63 20.25 11.30
C ARG A 497 -20.54 19.60 12.67
N ARG A 498 -19.98 18.39 12.74
CA ARG A 498 -19.74 17.68 14.00
C ARG A 498 -18.78 18.46 14.89
N SER A 499 -17.66 18.92 14.33
CA SER A 499 -16.67 19.71 15.08
C SER A 499 -17.29 21.03 15.57
N ASP A 500 -18.05 21.72 14.73
CA ASP A 500 -18.77 22.96 15.10
C ASP A 500 -19.79 22.72 16.24
N ALA A 501 -20.51 21.59 16.21
CA ALA A 501 -21.47 21.22 17.25
C ALA A 501 -20.78 20.91 18.60
N TYR A 502 -19.66 20.19 18.58
CA TYR A 502 -18.88 19.93 19.79
C TYR A 502 -18.23 21.20 20.35
N HIS A 503 -17.72 22.09 19.49
CA HIS A 503 -17.25 23.41 19.91
C HIS A 503 -18.33 24.23 20.57
N ALA A 504 -19.52 24.31 19.96
CA ALA A 504 -20.64 25.03 20.57
C ALA A 504 -21.00 24.44 21.94
N ARG A 505 -20.96 23.11 22.09
CA ARG A 505 -21.20 22.44 23.37
C ARG A 505 -20.13 22.77 24.42
N GLU A 506 -18.86 22.78 24.04
CA GLU A 506 -17.75 23.16 24.93
C GLU A 506 -17.79 24.64 25.31
N GLU A 507 -18.04 25.53 24.35
CA GLU A 507 -18.18 26.97 24.59
C GLU A 507 -19.33 27.24 25.57
N ILE A 508 -20.49 26.59 25.39
CA ILE A 508 -21.62 26.70 26.33
C ILE A 508 -21.22 26.17 27.72
N LYS A 509 -20.50 25.05 27.79
CA LYS A 509 -20.05 24.48 29.08
C LYS A 509 -19.06 25.41 29.78
N ALA A 510 -18.11 25.98 29.04
CA ALA A 510 -17.15 26.95 29.55
C ALA A 510 -17.84 28.24 30.02
N MET A 511 -18.79 28.78 29.26
CA MET A 511 -19.59 29.94 29.66
C MET A 511 -20.41 29.66 30.92
N LYS A 512 -21.03 28.48 31.04
CA LYS A 512 -21.75 28.08 32.26
C LYS A 512 -20.83 28.02 33.47
N LEU A 513 -19.67 27.38 33.33
CA LEU A 513 -18.70 27.24 34.41
C LEU A 513 -18.06 28.59 34.81
N GLN A 514 -17.89 29.51 33.85
CA GLN A 514 -17.48 30.88 34.14
C GLN A 514 -18.57 31.68 34.86
N ARG A 515 -19.83 31.50 34.46
CA ARG A 515 -20.99 32.14 35.10
C ARG A 515 -21.21 31.63 36.53
N GLU A 516 -20.90 30.36 36.79
CA GLU A 516 -20.94 29.77 38.12
C GLU A 516 -19.77 30.24 39.00
N ASN A 517 -18.63 30.61 38.41
CA ASN A 517 -17.41 30.96 39.15
C ASN A 517 -17.19 32.46 39.43
N ARG A 518 -17.90 33.40 38.77
CA ARG A 518 -17.72 34.86 39.02
C ARG A 518 -18.99 35.69 38.79
N GLU A 519 -19.36 36.47 39.82
CA GLU A 519 -20.27 37.62 39.73
C GLU A 519 -19.44 38.88 39.35
N ASP A 520 -19.88 39.61 38.31
CA ASP A 520 -19.52 41.00 37.94
C ASP A 520 -18.14 41.37 37.32
N GLU A 521 -17.80 40.87 36.12
CA GLU A 521 -16.92 41.60 35.16
C GLU A 521 -17.25 41.27 33.67
N PRO A 522 -16.97 42.18 32.70
CA PRO A 522 -17.37 42.02 31.30
C PRO A 522 -16.66 40.86 30.59
N VAL A 523 -17.46 40.07 29.86
CA VAL A 523 -17.09 38.79 29.24
C VAL A 523 -16.06 38.98 28.12
N GLU A 524 -14.79 38.67 28.38
CA GLU A 524 -13.87 38.30 27.30
C GLU A 524 -14.20 36.87 26.85
N GLY A 525 -14.55 36.71 25.56
CA GLY A 525 -14.88 35.41 24.99
C GLY A 525 -13.68 34.46 25.11
N VAL A 526 -13.87 33.33 25.77
CA VAL A 526 -12.86 32.27 25.86
C VAL A 526 -12.54 31.80 24.44
N LYS A 527 -11.33 32.10 23.97
CA LYS A 527 -10.82 31.55 22.71
C LYS A 527 -10.41 30.10 22.92
N ILE A 528 -11.38 29.19 22.85
CA ILE A 528 -11.10 27.75 22.83
C ILE A 528 -10.50 27.43 21.45
N PRO A 529 -9.35 26.73 21.37
CA PRO A 529 -8.79 26.32 20.09
C PRO A 529 -9.77 25.39 19.37
N LYS A 530 -10.00 25.64 18.08
CA LYS A 530 -10.92 24.86 17.24
C LYS A 530 -10.33 23.49 16.88
N ALA A 531 -10.40 22.56 17.82
CA ALA A 531 -10.05 21.15 17.66
C ALA A 531 -10.92 20.40 16.62
N THR A 532 -10.35 19.39 15.97
CA THR A 532 -11.14 18.50 15.11
C THR A 532 -11.64 17.31 15.92
N TRP A 533 -12.96 17.07 15.90
CA TRP A 533 -13.62 16.08 16.76
C TRP A 533 -13.92 14.78 16.03
N MET A 534 -13.56 13.68 16.70
CA MET A 534 -13.93 12.34 16.29
C MET A 534 -15.39 12.02 16.67
N ALA A 535 -15.91 10.90 16.17
CA ALA A 535 -17.31 10.50 16.37
C ALA A 535 -17.61 10.09 17.83
N ASP A 536 -16.61 9.54 18.52
CA ASP A 536 -16.61 9.20 19.95
C ASP A 536 -16.57 10.42 20.88
N GLY A 537 -16.36 11.62 20.33
CA GLY A 537 -16.21 12.85 21.11
C GLY A 537 -14.82 13.04 21.71
N THR A 538 -13.78 12.39 21.16
CA THR A 538 -12.38 12.72 21.48
C THR A 538 -11.76 13.66 20.44
N HIS A 539 -10.67 14.33 20.82
CA HIS A 539 -9.91 15.16 19.88
C HIS A 539 -9.07 14.28 18.95
N TRP A 540 -9.07 14.60 17.66
CA TRP A 540 -8.20 13.93 16.70
C TRP A 540 -6.72 14.20 17.04
N PRO A 541 -5.87 13.17 17.25
CA PRO A 541 -4.46 13.34 17.59
C PRO A 541 -3.59 13.82 16.42
N GLY A 542 -4.09 13.74 15.18
CA GLY A 542 -3.38 14.18 13.98
C GLY A 542 -3.60 15.66 13.67
N THR A 543 -3.65 15.99 12.37
CA THR A 543 -3.84 17.35 11.86
C THR A 543 -5.28 17.81 12.02
N TRP A 544 -5.47 19.00 12.59
CA TRP A 544 -6.78 19.64 12.69
C TRP A 544 -7.12 20.50 11.45
N LEU A 545 -8.41 20.70 11.21
CA LEU A 545 -8.92 21.62 10.18
C LEU A 545 -8.40 23.05 10.39
N THR A 546 -8.37 23.50 11.65
CA THR A 546 -7.67 24.73 12.04
C THR A 546 -6.36 24.35 12.71
N ALA A 547 -5.24 24.62 12.03
CA ALA A 547 -3.93 24.24 12.52
C ALA A 547 -3.65 24.86 13.91
N SER A 548 -3.20 24.01 14.84
CA SER A 548 -2.80 24.36 16.20
C SER A 548 -1.41 23.78 16.48
N PRO A 549 -0.63 24.30 17.45
CA PRO A 549 0.56 23.61 17.94
C PRO A 549 0.24 22.15 18.28
N GLU A 550 1.13 21.22 17.94
CA GLU A 550 0.96 19.76 18.05
C GLU A 550 -0.14 19.11 17.18
N HIS A 551 -0.87 19.91 16.37
CA HIS A 551 -1.95 19.44 15.49
C HIS A 551 -1.92 20.11 14.10
N SER A 552 -0.73 20.18 13.50
CA SER A 552 -0.50 20.72 12.15
C SER A 552 0.11 19.67 11.22
N LYS A 553 0.07 19.89 9.89
CA LYS A 553 0.62 18.96 8.89
C LYS A 553 2.12 18.61 9.08
N GLY A 554 2.86 19.43 9.84
CA GLY A 554 4.27 19.21 10.18
C GLY A 554 4.54 18.98 11.67
N ASP A 555 3.50 18.94 12.50
CA ASP A 555 3.59 18.76 13.95
C ASP A 555 2.35 18.00 14.44
N HIS A 556 2.46 16.67 14.53
CA HIS A 556 1.42 15.79 15.05
C HIS A 556 2.01 14.45 15.52
N ALA A 557 1.31 13.79 16.45
CA ALA A 557 1.71 12.49 16.97
C ALA A 557 1.65 11.38 15.90
N GLY A 558 2.38 10.29 16.13
CA GLY A 558 2.24 9.05 15.35
C GLY A 558 0.94 8.34 15.72
N ILE A 559 0.26 7.77 14.72
CA ILE A 559 -1.04 7.11 14.84
C ILE A 559 -0.96 5.76 14.12
N ILE A 560 -1.33 4.69 14.80
CA ILE A 560 -1.56 3.37 14.18
C ILE A 560 -2.94 2.86 14.59
N GLN A 561 -3.72 2.42 13.59
CA GLN A 561 -5.00 1.77 13.78
C GLN A 561 -5.09 0.51 12.92
N VAL A 562 -5.40 -0.62 13.53
CA VAL A 562 -5.80 -1.84 12.79
C VAL A 562 -7.29 -1.73 12.49
N MET A 563 -7.64 -1.48 11.22
CA MET A 563 -9.03 -1.30 10.77
C MET A 563 -9.71 -2.64 10.47
N LEU A 564 -8.97 -3.57 9.86
CA LEU A 564 -9.41 -4.95 9.66
C LEU A 564 -8.39 -5.87 10.30
N LYS A 565 -8.86 -6.74 11.19
CA LYS A 565 -8.02 -7.71 11.91
C LYS A 565 -7.38 -8.71 10.94
N PRO A 566 -6.25 -9.34 11.35
CA PRO A 566 -5.79 -10.57 10.71
C PRO A 566 -6.94 -11.58 10.61
N PRO A 567 -7.15 -12.21 9.45
CA PRO A 567 -8.21 -13.21 9.32
C PRO A 567 -7.87 -14.46 10.13
N SER A 568 -8.91 -15.17 10.57
CA SER A 568 -8.78 -16.50 11.19
C SER A 568 -8.09 -17.46 10.23
N ASP A 569 -7.49 -18.53 10.75
CA ASP A 569 -6.81 -19.55 9.95
C ASP A 569 -7.78 -20.39 9.11
N GLU A 570 -8.98 -20.68 9.64
CA GLU A 570 -10.00 -21.45 8.92
C GLU A 570 -10.89 -20.56 8.04
N PRO A 571 -11.29 -21.04 6.84
CA PRO A 571 -12.18 -20.33 5.94
C PRO A 571 -13.56 -20.17 6.55
N LEU A 572 -14.02 -18.91 6.64
CA LEU A 572 -15.35 -18.61 7.12
C LEU A 572 -16.29 -18.51 5.92
N HIS A 573 -17.27 -19.39 5.88
CA HIS A 573 -18.33 -19.37 4.87
C HIS A 573 -19.52 -18.55 5.37
N GLY A 574 -20.30 -17.99 4.47
CA GLY A 574 -21.53 -17.30 4.84
C GLY A 574 -22.53 -18.25 5.51
N ALA A 575 -23.11 -17.84 6.64
CA ALA A 575 -24.25 -18.55 7.20
C ALA A 575 -25.49 -18.33 6.30
N ASP A 576 -26.30 -19.38 6.16
CA ASP A 576 -27.60 -19.36 5.47
C ASP A 576 -28.64 -18.67 6.37
N ASP A 577 -28.42 -17.37 6.63
CA ASP A 577 -29.37 -16.50 7.31
C ASP A 577 -30.08 -15.68 6.24
N ASP A 578 -31.42 -15.73 6.21
CA ASP A 578 -32.28 -14.88 5.35
C ASP A 578 -32.02 -13.37 5.54
N ALA A 579 -31.31 -12.99 6.61
CA ALA A 579 -30.84 -11.63 6.88
C ALA A 579 -29.60 -11.23 6.05
N ARG A 580 -28.83 -12.21 5.54
CA ARG A 580 -27.73 -11.95 4.60
C ARG A 580 -28.28 -11.88 3.19
N LEU A 581 -27.88 -10.79 2.57
CA LEU A 581 -28.62 -10.14 1.50
C LEU A 581 -28.09 -10.52 0.10
N ILE A 582 -27.02 -11.32 0.09
CA ILE A 582 -26.36 -12.02 -1.02
C ILE A 582 -26.04 -13.43 -0.49
N ASP A 583 -26.31 -14.47 -1.27
CA ASP A 583 -25.91 -15.84 -0.93
C ASP A 583 -24.38 -15.98 -1.03
N LEU A 584 -23.74 -16.23 0.12
CA LEU A 584 -22.28 -16.34 0.29
C LEU A 584 -21.88 -17.69 0.91
N THR A 585 -22.75 -18.69 0.83
CA THR A 585 -22.53 -20.02 1.43
C THR A 585 -21.27 -20.71 0.89
N ASP A 586 -20.98 -20.57 -0.40
CA ASP A 586 -19.81 -21.20 -1.06
C ASP A 586 -18.55 -20.33 -1.11
N VAL A 587 -18.52 -19.17 -0.43
CA VAL A 587 -17.44 -18.19 -0.59
C VAL A 587 -16.83 -17.82 0.76
N ASP A 588 -15.50 -17.81 0.81
CA ASP A 588 -14.75 -17.30 1.95
C ASP A 588 -15.00 -15.79 2.11
N ILE A 589 -15.62 -15.41 3.23
CA ILE A 589 -15.98 -14.02 3.55
C ILE A 589 -14.86 -13.26 4.27
N ARG A 590 -13.77 -13.94 4.66
CA ARG A 590 -12.66 -13.31 5.41
C ARG A 590 -12.03 -12.17 4.63
N LEU A 591 -11.72 -11.08 5.34
CA LEU A 591 -10.99 -9.95 4.77
C LEU A 591 -9.50 -9.98 5.12
N PRO A 592 -8.62 -9.52 4.21
CA PRO A 592 -7.21 -9.28 4.53
C PRO A 592 -7.04 -8.20 5.59
N MET A 593 -5.92 -8.23 6.31
CA MET A 593 -5.60 -7.22 7.32
C MET A 593 -5.45 -5.83 6.67
N LEU A 594 -6.02 -4.80 7.30
CA LEU A 594 -5.91 -3.40 6.88
C LEU A 594 -5.42 -2.56 8.05
N VAL A 595 -4.29 -1.89 7.88
CA VAL A 595 -3.65 -1.05 8.90
C VAL A 595 -3.53 0.38 8.37
N TYR A 596 -4.05 1.35 9.13
CA TYR A 596 -3.84 2.77 8.91
C TYR A 596 -2.65 3.24 9.75
N VAL A 597 -1.73 3.95 9.12
CA VAL A 597 -0.52 4.48 9.73
C VAL A 597 -0.40 5.97 9.38
N SER A 598 -0.23 6.81 10.38
CA SER A 598 0.26 8.17 10.20
C SER A 598 1.51 8.32 11.04
N ARG A 599 2.63 8.62 10.39
CA ARG A 599 3.92 8.77 11.06
C ARG A 599 3.96 10.05 11.88
N GLU A 600 4.77 10.06 12.93
CA GLU A 600 4.95 11.28 13.72
C GLU A 600 5.72 12.34 12.92
N LYS A 601 5.30 13.60 13.10
CA LYS A 601 6.00 14.76 12.55
C LYS A 601 6.17 15.79 13.64
N ARG A 602 7.36 16.41 13.70
CA ARG A 602 7.68 17.48 14.63
C ARG A 602 8.46 18.60 13.94
N PRO A 603 8.27 19.87 14.34
CA PRO A 603 9.06 20.97 13.82
C PRO A 603 10.55 20.73 14.09
N GLY A 604 11.39 20.94 13.07
CA GLY A 604 12.85 20.74 13.16
C GLY A 604 13.34 19.36 12.68
N TYR A 605 12.44 18.39 12.45
CA TYR A 605 12.79 17.12 11.82
C TYR A 605 12.38 17.12 10.34
N ASP A 606 13.30 16.75 9.45
CA ASP A 606 12.96 16.54 8.04
C ASP A 606 12.24 15.21 7.88
N HIS A 607 11.03 15.27 7.32
CA HIS A 607 10.20 14.11 7.11
C HIS A 607 10.48 13.42 5.76
N ASN A 608 11.40 13.90 4.91
CA ASN A 608 11.84 13.19 3.70
C ASN A 608 10.71 12.77 2.72
N LYS A 609 9.54 13.44 2.80
CA LYS A 609 8.34 13.20 1.97
C LYS A 609 8.05 11.68 1.83
N LYS A 610 7.93 11.17 0.60
CA LYS A 610 7.60 9.78 0.28
C LYS A 610 8.64 8.79 0.80
N ALA A 611 9.93 9.09 0.69
CA ALA A 611 10.98 8.16 1.13
C ALA A 611 10.87 7.84 2.62
N GLY A 612 10.64 8.87 3.46
CA GLY A 612 10.42 8.69 4.90
C GLY A 612 9.13 7.93 5.21
N ALA A 613 8.04 8.19 4.47
CA ALA A 613 6.78 7.47 4.63
C ALA A 613 6.93 5.97 4.31
N MET A 614 7.62 5.65 3.21
CA MET A 614 7.89 4.27 2.81
C MET A 614 8.81 3.55 3.81
N ASN A 615 9.83 4.22 4.34
CA ASN A 615 10.70 3.64 5.36
C ASN A 615 9.96 3.38 6.68
N ALA A 616 9.10 4.32 7.11
CA ALA A 616 8.24 4.13 8.28
C ALA A 616 7.30 2.93 8.10
N LEU A 617 6.66 2.80 6.93
CA LEU A 617 5.83 1.63 6.61
C LEU A 617 6.62 0.32 6.63
N VAL A 618 7.82 0.28 6.05
CA VAL A 618 8.69 -0.91 6.08
C VAL A 618 8.97 -1.34 7.53
N ARG A 619 9.28 -0.39 8.42
CA ARG A 619 9.55 -0.70 9.83
C ARG A 619 8.31 -1.19 10.57
N ALA A 620 7.17 -0.51 10.39
CA ALA A 620 5.90 -0.91 11.02
C ALA A 620 5.44 -2.29 10.55
N SER A 621 5.48 -2.54 9.24
CA SER A 621 5.13 -3.84 8.64
C SER A 621 6.06 -4.95 9.09
N ALA A 622 7.37 -4.68 9.22
CA ALA A 622 8.32 -5.67 9.72
C ALA A 622 7.95 -6.17 11.13
N ILE A 623 7.50 -5.28 12.01
CA ILE A 623 7.07 -5.62 13.37
C ILE A 623 5.69 -6.30 13.37
N MET A 624 4.71 -5.73 12.66
CA MET A 624 3.33 -6.22 12.69
C MET A 624 3.12 -7.51 11.87
N SER A 625 3.87 -7.71 10.79
CA SER A 625 3.76 -8.90 9.93
C SER A 625 4.83 -9.96 10.21
N ASN A 626 6.02 -9.57 10.64
CA ASN A 626 7.15 -10.47 10.81
C ASN A 626 7.77 -10.44 12.22
N GLY A 627 7.10 -9.81 13.20
CA GLY A 627 7.59 -9.70 14.58
C GLY A 627 7.91 -11.05 15.24
N PRO A 628 8.71 -11.04 16.32
CA PRO A 628 9.16 -12.25 17.00
C PRO A 628 7.97 -13.11 17.45
N LYS A 629 7.87 -14.28 16.83
CA LYS A 629 6.91 -15.33 17.18
C LYS A 629 7.44 -16.08 18.39
N ASN A 630 6.59 -16.62 19.26
CA ASN A 630 6.96 -17.54 20.34
C ASN A 630 7.42 -18.91 19.80
N THR A 631 8.38 -18.90 18.88
CA THR A 631 9.05 -20.09 18.35
C THR A 631 10.30 -20.30 19.17
N SER A 632 10.12 -21.09 20.23
CA SER A 632 11.17 -21.70 21.04
C SER A 632 12.30 -22.21 20.16
N GLU A 633 13.52 -21.72 20.41
CA GLU A 633 14.84 -22.31 20.09
C GLU A 633 15.20 -22.66 18.62
N GLU A 634 14.27 -23.01 17.73
CA GLU A 634 14.55 -23.36 16.33
C GLU A 634 15.02 -22.15 15.50
N ASN A 635 14.48 -20.96 15.72
CA ASN A 635 14.98 -19.74 15.04
C ASN A 635 16.34 -19.28 15.58
N ARG A 636 16.73 -19.70 16.80
CA ARG A 636 18.11 -19.52 17.31
C ARG A 636 19.09 -20.50 16.66
N SER A 637 18.63 -21.68 16.25
CA SER A 637 19.48 -22.68 15.57
C SER A 637 19.91 -22.26 14.16
N LEU A 638 19.19 -21.32 13.51
CA LEU A 638 19.59 -20.70 12.25
C LEU A 638 20.70 -19.63 12.40
N ARG A 639 21.09 -19.26 13.62
CA ARG A 639 22.23 -18.36 13.89
C ARG A 639 23.58 -19.09 13.88
N MET A 640 23.61 -20.43 13.93
CA MET A 640 24.84 -21.20 14.11
C MET A 640 25.28 -21.84 12.80
N GLY A 641 25.88 -21.04 11.92
CA GLY A 641 26.39 -21.51 10.62
C GLY A 641 27.74 -20.93 10.18
N ASP A 642 28.20 -19.79 10.71
CA ASP A 642 29.55 -19.27 10.45
C ASP A 642 30.06 -18.55 11.70
N SER A 643 30.74 -19.30 12.57
CA SER A 643 31.44 -18.79 13.75
C SER A 643 32.74 -18.12 13.32
N ASP A 644 32.77 -16.78 13.37
CA ASP A 644 33.87 -15.92 13.84
C ASP A 644 33.75 -14.47 13.28
N ASP A 645 32.96 -14.27 12.21
CA ASP A 645 32.72 -12.93 11.59
C ASP A 645 31.41 -12.23 12.06
N GLU A 646 30.49 -12.94 12.74
CA GLU A 646 29.17 -12.38 13.11
C GLU A 646 29.15 -11.61 14.44
N GLU A 647 30.01 -11.94 15.40
CA GLU A 647 30.07 -11.22 16.69
C GLU A 647 30.45 -9.75 16.54
N MET A 648 31.31 -9.44 15.55
CA MET A 648 31.69 -8.07 15.21
C MET A 648 30.56 -7.29 14.50
N ASN A 649 29.59 -7.99 13.89
CA ASN A 649 28.44 -7.39 13.19
C ASN A 649 27.25 -7.07 14.11
N LEU A 650 27.05 -7.82 15.20
CA LEU A 650 25.94 -7.60 16.15
C LEU A 650 25.99 -6.22 16.82
N SER A 651 27.19 -5.72 17.14
CA SER A 651 27.40 -4.36 17.69
C SER A 651 27.08 -3.24 16.69
N LEU A 652 27.06 -3.54 15.38
CA LEU A 652 26.74 -2.59 14.30
C LEU A 652 25.26 -2.63 13.91
N LEU A 653 24.48 -3.62 14.34
CA LEU A 653 23.05 -3.72 14.01
C LEU A 653 22.23 -2.54 14.57
N PRO A 654 22.42 -2.08 15.83
CA PRO A 654 21.70 -0.92 16.34
C PRO A 654 22.00 0.36 15.55
N LYS A 655 23.27 0.51 15.13
CA LYS A 655 23.68 1.63 14.25
C LYS A 655 23.04 1.55 12.87
N ARG A 656 22.73 0.36 12.37
CA ARG A 656 22.12 0.16 11.03
C ARG A 656 20.61 0.28 11.04
N PHE A 657 19.94 -0.40 11.97
CA PHE A 657 18.49 -0.59 11.96
C PHE A 657 17.76 0.13 13.10
N GLY A 658 18.49 0.68 14.07
CA GLY A 658 17.94 1.27 15.30
C GLY A 658 17.90 0.27 16.45
N ASN A 659 17.37 0.72 17.59
CA ASN A 659 17.45 -0.02 18.86
C ASN A 659 16.27 -0.99 19.12
N SER A 660 15.31 -1.11 18.19
CA SER A 660 14.16 -2.01 18.36
C SER A 660 14.56 -3.47 18.18
N THR A 661 14.41 -4.28 19.23
CA THR A 661 14.68 -5.73 19.19
C THR A 661 13.66 -6.45 18.30
N PHE A 662 12.38 -6.07 18.37
CA PHE A 662 11.32 -6.60 17.51
C PHE A 662 11.64 -6.41 16.03
N LEU A 663 12.15 -5.23 15.65
CA LEU A 663 12.54 -4.98 14.27
C LEU A 663 13.74 -5.86 13.86
N ILE A 664 14.77 -5.99 14.69
CA ILE A 664 15.96 -6.78 14.38
C ILE A 664 15.61 -8.27 14.24
N ASP A 665 14.77 -8.80 15.12
CA ASP A 665 14.35 -10.20 15.10
C ASP A 665 13.42 -10.52 13.92
N SER A 666 12.73 -9.53 13.36
CA SER A 666 11.88 -9.70 12.17
C SER A 666 12.66 -9.89 10.86
N ILE A 667 13.91 -9.42 10.78
CA ILE A 667 14.75 -9.47 9.57
C ILE A 667 15.01 -10.92 9.10
N PRO A 668 15.52 -11.84 9.94
CA PRO A 668 15.75 -13.22 9.52
C PRO A 668 14.44 -13.96 9.16
N VAL A 669 13.33 -13.61 9.82
CA VAL A 669 12.00 -14.17 9.50
C VAL A 669 11.59 -13.77 8.08
N ALA A 670 11.72 -12.49 7.74
CA ALA A 670 11.43 -11.98 6.40
C ALA A 670 12.37 -12.58 5.34
N GLU A 671 13.67 -12.72 5.65
CA GLU A 671 14.63 -13.37 4.77
C GLU A 671 14.23 -14.82 4.48
N PHE A 672 13.90 -15.59 5.53
CA PHE A 672 13.50 -16.98 5.40
C PHE A 672 12.22 -17.15 4.56
N GLN A 673 11.21 -16.31 4.77
CA GLN A 673 9.99 -16.31 3.96
C GLN A 673 10.27 -16.03 2.48
N GLY A 674 11.22 -15.15 2.18
CA GLY A 674 11.63 -14.77 0.83
C GLY A 674 12.53 -15.79 0.11
N ARG A 675 13.06 -16.81 0.80
CA ARG A 675 13.91 -17.84 0.17
C ARG A 675 13.09 -18.70 -0.82
N PRO A 676 13.66 -19.06 -1.98
CA PRO A 676 13.03 -20.00 -2.90
C PRO A 676 12.92 -21.40 -2.25
N LEU A 677 12.00 -22.24 -2.72
CA LEU A 677 11.92 -23.63 -2.28
C LEU A 677 13.21 -24.41 -2.62
N ALA A 678 13.65 -25.25 -1.70
CA ALA A 678 14.85 -26.10 -1.81
C ALA A 678 14.68 -27.32 -2.74
N ASP A 679 13.75 -27.26 -3.70
CA ASP A 679 13.37 -28.42 -4.49
C ASP A 679 14.29 -28.65 -5.71
N HIS A 680 15.16 -27.68 -6.03
CA HIS A 680 16.03 -27.73 -7.19
C HIS A 680 17.51 -27.72 -6.78
N PRO A 681 18.37 -28.59 -7.32
CA PRO A 681 19.78 -28.70 -6.92
C PRO A 681 20.62 -27.43 -7.16
N ALA A 682 20.15 -26.50 -8.00
CA ALA A 682 20.76 -25.17 -8.17
C ALA A 682 20.40 -24.17 -7.05
N VAL A 683 19.43 -24.47 -6.20
CA VAL A 683 19.04 -23.67 -5.05
C VAL A 683 19.79 -24.20 -3.83
N LYS A 684 20.92 -23.56 -3.49
CA LYS A 684 21.75 -23.98 -2.36
C LYS A 684 21.12 -23.65 -1.00
N ASN A 685 20.46 -22.50 -0.90
CA ASN A 685 19.87 -21.99 0.35
C ASN A 685 18.35 -21.82 0.18
N GLY A 686 17.65 -22.94 -0.01
CA GLY A 686 16.20 -22.94 -0.17
C GLY A 686 15.48 -23.23 1.15
N ARG A 687 14.21 -22.83 1.23
CA ARG A 687 13.32 -23.21 2.34
C ARG A 687 12.68 -24.59 2.05
N PRO A 688 12.40 -25.42 3.06
CA PRO A 688 11.68 -26.67 2.85
C PRO A 688 10.22 -26.41 2.44
N PRO A 689 9.60 -27.30 1.65
CA PRO A 689 8.19 -27.19 1.28
C PRO A 689 7.29 -27.27 2.51
N GLY A 690 6.27 -26.42 2.56
CA GLY A 690 5.31 -26.38 3.68
C GLY A 690 5.74 -25.51 4.86
N ALA A 691 6.95 -24.93 4.84
CA ALA A 691 7.46 -24.09 5.93
C ALA A 691 6.60 -22.85 6.21
N LEU A 692 5.82 -22.37 5.24
CA LEU A 692 4.97 -21.19 5.39
C LEU A 692 3.48 -21.53 5.55
N THR A 693 3.16 -22.79 5.86
CA THR A 693 1.77 -23.22 6.16
C THR A 693 1.37 -22.96 7.61
N ILE A 694 2.32 -22.50 8.43
CA ILE A 694 2.11 -22.18 9.84
C ILE A 694 1.17 -20.97 9.94
N PRO A 695 0.09 -21.05 10.76
CA PRO A 695 -0.82 -19.94 10.94
C PRO A 695 -0.10 -18.70 11.48
N ARG A 696 -0.60 -17.53 11.12
CA ARG A 696 -0.11 -16.27 11.66
C ARG A 696 -0.60 -16.11 13.09
N GLU A 697 0.31 -15.89 14.03
CA GLU A 697 -0.04 -15.52 15.40
C GLU A 697 -0.74 -14.16 15.41
N LEU A 698 -1.63 -13.98 16.37
CA LEU A 698 -2.44 -12.78 16.51
C LEU A 698 -1.58 -11.59 16.94
N LEU A 699 -2.03 -10.38 16.58
CA LEU A 699 -1.37 -9.15 16.97
C LEU A 699 -1.64 -8.86 18.45
N ASP A 700 -0.58 -8.76 19.25
CA ASP A 700 -0.64 -8.27 20.63
C ASP A 700 -0.52 -6.73 20.67
N ALA A 701 -1.14 -6.11 21.67
CA ALA A 701 -1.07 -4.67 21.94
C ALA A 701 0.38 -4.19 22.14
N SER A 702 1.24 -5.02 22.72
CA SER A 702 2.69 -4.72 22.86
C SER A 702 3.39 -4.56 21.51
N THR A 703 3.02 -5.37 20.51
CA THR A 703 3.58 -5.35 19.16
C THR A 703 3.15 -4.07 18.43
N VAL A 704 1.90 -3.65 18.60
CA VAL A 704 1.38 -2.40 18.02
C VAL A 704 2.01 -1.18 18.69
N ALA A 705 2.21 -1.21 20.02
CA ALA A 705 2.89 -0.14 20.75
C ALA A 705 4.35 0.03 20.28
N GLU A 706 5.08 -1.08 20.08
CA GLU A 706 6.44 -1.03 19.53
C GLU A 706 6.43 -0.52 18.08
N ALA A 707 5.44 -0.90 17.27
CA ALA A 707 5.28 -0.41 15.89
C ALA A 707 5.12 1.13 15.84
N ILE A 708 4.49 1.74 16.86
CA ILE A 708 4.38 3.21 16.97
C ILE A 708 5.73 3.85 17.29
N SER A 709 6.51 3.21 18.16
CA SER A 709 7.83 3.73 18.52
C SER A 709 8.77 3.82 17.30
N VAL A 710 8.67 2.88 16.35
CA VAL A 710 9.56 2.84 15.17
C VAL A 710 9.12 3.75 14.02
N ILE A 711 7.88 4.23 13.99
CA ILE A 711 7.40 5.24 13.01
C ILE A 711 7.62 6.67 13.48
N SER A 712 8.26 6.84 14.63
CA SER A 712 8.53 8.14 15.19
C SER A 712 9.61 8.92 14.44
N CYS A 713 9.62 10.25 14.63
CA CYS A 713 10.54 11.13 13.91
C CYS A 713 12.00 11.01 14.37
N TRP A 714 12.27 10.62 15.62
CA TRP A 714 13.63 10.47 16.15
C TRP A 714 14.23 9.09 15.93
N TYR A 715 13.43 8.09 15.55
CA TYR A 715 13.91 6.71 15.40
C TYR A 715 15.07 6.61 14.40
N GLU A 716 15.07 7.49 13.40
CA GLU A 716 16.07 7.53 12.34
C GLU A 716 17.36 8.24 12.78
N ASP A 717 17.35 8.95 13.91
CA ASP A 717 18.50 9.67 14.41
C ASP A 717 19.66 8.73 14.74
N LYS A 718 20.85 9.05 14.22
CA LYS A 718 22.09 8.27 14.41
C LYS A 718 22.02 6.84 13.84
N THR A 719 21.03 6.54 13.01
CA THR A 719 20.92 5.28 12.28
C THR A 719 21.37 5.42 10.82
N GLU A 720 21.55 4.31 10.11
CA GLU A 720 21.85 4.31 8.67
C GLU A 720 20.58 4.33 7.78
N TRP A 721 19.38 4.55 8.36
CA TRP A 721 18.13 4.68 7.60
C TRP A 721 18.15 5.91 6.69
N GLY A 722 17.69 5.76 5.45
CA GLY A 722 17.73 6.83 4.45
C GLY A 722 19.11 7.08 3.84
N GLU A 723 20.18 6.77 4.54
CA GLU A 723 21.54 6.90 4.03
C GLU A 723 22.02 5.62 3.34
N ARG A 724 21.90 4.45 3.99
CA ARG A 724 22.36 3.15 3.47
C ARG A 724 21.26 2.10 3.41
N VAL A 725 20.27 2.20 4.30
CA VAL A 725 19.17 1.26 4.51
C VAL A 725 17.85 1.91 4.08
N GLY A 726 16.96 1.13 3.46
CA GLY A 726 15.67 1.61 2.98
C GLY A 726 15.75 2.48 1.72
N TRP A 727 14.72 3.30 1.54
CA TRP A 727 14.63 4.34 0.51
C TRP A 727 15.61 5.47 0.80
N ILE A 728 16.37 5.88 -0.20
CA ILE A 728 17.45 6.87 -0.03
C ILE A 728 16.90 8.30 0.08
N TYR A 729 17.38 9.06 1.06
CA TYR A 729 16.97 10.43 1.33
C TYR A 729 17.74 11.46 0.49
N GLY A 730 17.21 12.68 0.42
CA GLY A 730 17.88 13.85 -0.17
C GLY A 730 17.85 13.96 -1.70
N SER A 731 17.26 13.00 -2.42
CA SER A 731 17.05 13.07 -3.88
C SER A 731 15.57 13.22 -4.22
N VAL A 732 15.26 14.01 -5.25
CA VAL A 732 13.89 14.11 -5.81
C VAL A 732 13.45 12.84 -6.55
N THR A 733 14.42 12.00 -6.96
CA THR A 733 14.22 10.72 -7.64
C THR A 733 14.82 9.59 -6.79
N GLU A 734 14.30 9.44 -5.58
CA GLU A 734 14.74 8.43 -4.62
C GLU A 734 14.59 6.99 -5.16
N ASP A 735 13.63 6.76 -6.05
CA ASP A 735 13.32 5.49 -6.68
C ASP A 735 14.48 4.94 -7.53
N VAL A 736 14.99 5.77 -8.44
CA VAL A 736 16.12 5.41 -9.31
C VAL A 736 17.40 5.22 -8.50
N VAL A 737 17.65 6.08 -7.52
CA VAL A 737 18.83 6.01 -6.65
C VAL A 737 18.84 4.73 -5.81
N THR A 738 17.70 4.41 -5.19
CA THR A 738 17.56 3.21 -4.37
C THR A 738 17.81 1.96 -5.21
N GLY A 739 17.19 1.88 -6.41
CA GLY A 739 17.42 0.78 -7.34
C GLY A 739 18.87 0.67 -7.83
N TYR A 740 19.52 1.79 -8.15
CA TYR A 740 20.93 1.82 -8.53
C TYR A 740 21.82 1.26 -7.41
N ARG A 741 21.60 1.69 -6.16
CA ARG A 741 22.40 1.26 -5.02
C ARG A 741 22.24 -0.22 -4.71
N MET A 742 21.02 -0.76 -4.85
CA MET A 742 20.78 -2.19 -4.74
C MET A 742 21.53 -2.95 -5.84
N HIS A 743 21.43 -2.53 -7.10
CA HIS A 743 22.18 -3.17 -8.17
C HIS A 743 23.70 -3.06 -8.00
N ASN A 744 24.20 -1.97 -7.42
CA ASN A 744 25.61 -1.80 -7.11
C ASN A 744 26.13 -2.80 -6.06
N ARG A 745 25.24 -3.32 -5.20
CA ARG A 745 25.55 -4.39 -4.25
C ARG A 745 25.54 -5.80 -4.88
N GLY A 746 25.04 -5.93 -6.11
CA GLY A 746 24.96 -7.20 -6.85
C GLY A 746 23.55 -7.78 -6.99
N TRP A 747 22.52 -7.07 -6.53
CA TRP A 747 21.12 -7.48 -6.69
C TRP A 747 20.71 -7.51 -8.17
N LYS A 748 19.73 -8.35 -8.50
CA LYS A 748 19.19 -8.49 -9.87
C LYS A 748 17.68 -8.23 -9.84
N SER A 749 17.21 -7.32 -10.70
CA SER A 749 15.78 -7.08 -10.91
C SER A 749 15.21 -7.93 -12.06
N VAL A 750 13.89 -8.13 -12.03
CA VAL A 750 13.14 -8.83 -13.07
C VAL A 750 11.99 -7.95 -13.54
N TYR A 751 11.87 -7.79 -14.86
CA TYR A 751 10.73 -7.15 -15.51
C TYR A 751 9.83 -8.23 -16.12
N CYS A 752 8.54 -8.18 -15.79
CA CYS A 752 7.52 -9.13 -16.22
C CYS A 752 6.32 -8.38 -16.77
N VAL A 753 5.92 -8.69 -18.00
CA VAL A 753 4.75 -8.11 -18.66
C VAL A 753 3.67 -9.18 -18.73
N THR A 754 2.52 -8.91 -18.13
CA THR A 754 1.34 -9.78 -18.17
C THR A 754 0.49 -9.48 -19.40
N LYS A 755 -0.31 -10.46 -19.84
CA LYS A 755 -1.19 -10.31 -21.03
C LYS A 755 -2.21 -9.17 -20.88
N ARG A 756 -2.66 -8.91 -19.66
CA ARG A 756 -3.47 -7.74 -19.28
C ARG A 756 -2.62 -6.89 -18.35
N ASP A 757 -2.80 -5.57 -18.40
CA ASP A 757 -2.10 -4.69 -17.47
C ASP A 757 -2.49 -5.05 -16.03
N ALA A 758 -1.53 -5.52 -15.25
CA ALA A 758 -1.76 -5.92 -13.85
C ALA A 758 -2.02 -4.70 -12.95
N PHE A 759 -1.43 -3.56 -13.28
CA PHE A 759 -1.57 -2.30 -12.56
C PHE A 759 -2.01 -1.21 -13.54
N ARG A 760 -3.12 -0.54 -13.22
CA ARG A 760 -3.64 0.60 -13.97
C ARG A 760 -3.87 1.77 -13.03
N GLY A 761 -3.34 2.92 -13.39
CA GLY A 761 -3.51 4.18 -12.66
C GLY A 761 -4.05 5.27 -13.57
N SER A 762 -4.54 6.34 -12.97
CA SER A 762 -4.90 7.57 -13.68
C SER A 762 -3.64 8.35 -14.07
N ALA A 763 -3.57 8.76 -15.34
CA ALA A 763 -2.51 9.64 -15.83
C ALA A 763 -2.91 11.12 -15.70
N PRO A 764 -1.95 12.06 -15.57
CA PRO A 764 -2.23 13.49 -15.64
C PRO A 764 -2.93 13.85 -16.96
N ILE A 765 -4.04 14.57 -16.87
CA ILE A 765 -4.84 14.99 -18.04
C ILE A 765 -4.34 16.35 -18.56
N ASN A 766 -3.77 17.16 -17.66
CA ASN A 766 -3.29 18.51 -17.97
C ASN A 766 -1.82 18.51 -18.41
N LEU A 767 -1.50 19.35 -19.39
CA LEU A 767 -0.12 19.52 -19.87
C LEU A 767 0.80 20.10 -18.78
N THR A 768 0.30 21.05 -17.97
CA THR A 768 1.08 21.68 -16.89
C THR A 768 1.59 20.66 -15.88
N ASP A 769 0.71 19.79 -15.38
CA ASP A 769 1.07 18.74 -14.42
C ASP A 769 2.06 17.75 -15.03
N ARG A 770 1.87 17.43 -16.31
CA ARG A 770 2.78 16.55 -17.06
C ARG A 770 4.16 17.18 -17.25
N LEU A 771 4.24 18.47 -17.57
CA LEU A 771 5.52 19.18 -17.69
C LEU A 771 6.24 19.29 -16.35
N HIS A 772 5.52 19.59 -15.26
CA HIS A 772 6.07 19.60 -13.90
C HIS A 772 6.59 18.21 -13.50
N GLN A 773 5.92 17.13 -13.91
CA GLN A 773 6.40 15.77 -13.69
C GLN A 773 7.71 15.50 -14.43
N VAL A 774 7.78 15.82 -15.72
CA VAL A 774 9.00 15.64 -16.53
C VAL A 774 10.15 16.50 -15.99
N LEU A 775 9.87 17.73 -15.56
CA LEU A 775 10.85 18.60 -14.91
C LEU A 775 11.43 17.93 -13.67
N ARG A 776 10.60 17.38 -12.76
CA ARG A 776 11.08 16.67 -11.57
C ARG A 776 11.97 15.47 -11.90
N TRP A 777 11.60 14.68 -12.90
CA TRP A 777 12.41 13.54 -13.34
C TRP A 777 13.77 13.98 -13.89
N ALA A 778 13.79 15.03 -14.71
CA ALA A 778 15.02 15.58 -15.25
C ALA A 778 15.90 16.18 -14.14
N THR A 779 15.34 16.95 -13.21
CA THR A 779 16.07 17.52 -12.08
C THR A 779 16.69 16.43 -11.21
N GLY A 780 15.92 15.40 -10.85
CA GLY A 780 16.46 14.28 -10.09
C GLY A 780 17.56 13.51 -10.85
N SER A 781 17.42 13.33 -12.16
CA SER A 781 18.46 12.71 -12.99
C SER A 781 19.77 13.53 -13.02
N VAL A 782 19.67 14.86 -13.08
CA VAL A 782 20.83 15.77 -12.99
C VAL A 782 21.46 15.70 -11.59
N GLU A 783 20.66 15.69 -10.52
CA GLU A 783 21.15 15.49 -9.16
C GLU A 783 21.91 14.17 -9.02
N ILE A 784 21.38 13.08 -9.57
CA ILE A 784 22.05 11.77 -9.57
C ILE A 784 23.41 11.85 -10.26
N PHE A 785 23.49 12.52 -11.40
CA PHE A 785 24.73 12.66 -12.17
C PHE A 785 25.84 13.37 -11.38
N PHE A 786 25.50 14.43 -10.63
CA PHE A 786 26.46 15.17 -9.81
C PHE A 786 26.68 14.56 -8.41
N SER A 787 25.82 13.65 -7.98
CA SER A 787 25.94 12.96 -6.68
C SER A 787 27.05 11.90 -6.68
N ARG A 788 27.40 11.42 -5.46
CA ARG A 788 28.28 10.24 -5.27
C ARG A 788 27.71 8.95 -5.89
N ASN A 789 26.43 8.92 -6.26
CA ASN A 789 25.76 7.76 -6.84
C ASN A 789 25.86 7.74 -8.38
N ASN A 790 26.85 8.40 -8.98
CA ASN A 790 27.04 8.40 -10.42
C ASN A 790 27.43 6.99 -10.94
N ALA A 791 26.81 6.58 -12.05
CA ALA A 791 27.06 5.32 -12.74
C ALA A 791 28.52 5.13 -13.20
N LEU A 792 29.27 6.22 -13.41
CA LEU A 792 30.72 6.18 -13.72
C LEU A 792 31.55 5.61 -12.55
N LEU A 793 31.08 5.79 -11.31
CA LEU A 793 31.72 5.30 -10.09
C LEU A 793 31.18 3.93 -9.64
N ALA A 794 30.44 3.23 -10.50
CA ALA A 794 29.83 1.95 -10.17
C ALA A 794 30.87 0.83 -9.95
N SER A 795 30.59 -0.05 -8.98
CA SER A 795 31.48 -1.16 -8.62
C SER A 795 31.57 -2.24 -9.70
N SER A 796 32.59 -3.10 -9.60
CA SER A 796 32.80 -4.26 -10.48
C SER A 796 31.62 -5.23 -10.53
N ARG A 797 30.77 -5.25 -9.51
CA ARG A 797 29.62 -6.17 -9.39
C ARG A 797 28.49 -5.87 -10.37
N MET A 798 28.40 -4.64 -10.89
CA MET A 798 27.41 -4.28 -11.90
C MET A 798 27.89 -4.64 -13.31
N LYS A 799 27.00 -5.21 -14.12
CA LYS A 799 27.28 -5.53 -15.54
C LYS A 799 27.56 -4.27 -16.34
N PHE A 800 28.50 -4.34 -17.28
CA PHE A 800 28.88 -3.21 -18.14
C PHE A 800 27.69 -2.55 -18.83
N LEU A 801 26.83 -3.34 -19.50
CA LEU A 801 25.66 -2.81 -20.21
C LEU A 801 24.65 -2.14 -19.26
N GLN A 802 24.55 -2.63 -18.02
CA GLN A 802 23.71 -2.05 -16.99
C GLN A 802 24.26 -0.71 -16.50
N ARG A 803 25.59 -0.55 -16.39
CA ARG A 803 26.23 0.73 -16.09
C ARG A 803 25.95 1.77 -17.18
N ILE A 804 26.05 1.36 -18.44
CA ILE A 804 25.69 2.24 -19.58
C ILE A 804 24.23 2.66 -19.52
N ALA A 805 23.31 1.75 -19.20
CA ALA A 805 21.90 2.10 -19.06
C ALA A 805 21.66 3.15 -17.95
N TYR A 806 22.31 3.00 -16.79
CA TYR A 806 22.22 4.01 -15.72
C TYR A 806 22.89 5.33 -16.08
N LEU A 807 24.01 5.27 -16.81
CA LEU A 807 24.68 6.47 -17.32
C LEU A 807 23.76 7.23 -18.29
N ASN A 808 23.05 6.53 -19.18
CA ASN A 808 22.08 7.15 -20.08
C ASN A 808 20.96 7.88 -19.30
N VAL A 809 20.47 7.28 -18.21
CA VAL A 809 19.47 7.92 -17.33
C VAL A 809 20.02 9.19 -16.64
N GLY A 810 21.30 9.23 -16.28
CA GLY A 810 21.89 10.45 -15.73
C GLY A 810 22.18 11.54 -16.77
N ILE A 811 22.52 11.15 -18.00
CA ILE A 811 23.00 12.08 -19.04
C ILE A 811 21.87 12.63 -19.92
N TYR A 812 20.74 11.94 -20.06
CA TYR A 812 19.70 12.35 -21.02
C TYR A 812 19.21 13.81 -20.85
N PRO A 813 19.13 14.43 -19.66
CA PRO A 813 18.68 15.82 -19.57
C PRO A 813 19.65 16.78 -20.26
N PHE A 814 20.95 16.49 -20.26
CA PHE A 814 21.98 17.33 -20.87
C PHE A 814 21.89 17.39 -22.41
N THR A 815 21.21 16.43 -23.06
CA THR A 815 20.95 16.49 -24.50
C THR A 815 20.10 17.69 -24.88
N SER A 816 19.35 18.27 -23.94
CA SER A 816 18.54 19.48 -24.14
C SER A 816 19.33 20.68 -24.62
N ILE A 817 20.53 20.91 -24.07
CA ILE A 817 21.40 22.04 -24.42
C ILE A 817 21.75 21.97 -25.91
N PHE A 818 22.20 20.80 -26.37
CA PHE A 818 22.55 20.56 -27.76
C PHE A 818 21.31 20.56 -28.67
N LEU A 819 20.18 20.05 -28.19
CA LEU A 819 18.90 20.06 -28.93
C LEU A 819 18.43 21.47 -29.23
N ILE A 820 18.46 22.37 -28.24
CA ILE A 820 18.04 23.75 -28.43
C ILE A 820 18.94 24.47 -29.43
N VAL A 821 20.27 24.35 -29.26
CA VAL A 821 21.23 24.91 -30.21
C VAL A 821 20.91 24.41 -31.62
N TYR A 822 20.75 23.09 -31.78
CA TYR A 822 20.48 22.47 -33.07
C TYR A 822 19.15 22.93 -33.70
N CYS A 823 18.09 23.11 -32.91
CA CYS A 823 16.81 23.65 -33.39
C CYS A 823 16.91 25.11 -33.86
N PHE A 824 17.80 25.91 -33.28
CA PHE A 824 18.03 27.30 -33.69
C PHE A 824 18.97 27.44 -34.90
N LEU A 825 19.79 26.44 -35.21
CA LEU A 825 20.74 26.50 -36.32
C LEU A 825 20.08 26.84 -37.68
N PRO A 826 18.95 26.22 -38.10
CA PRO A 826 18.29 26.58 -39.34
C PRO A 826 17.82 28.05 -39.37
N ALA A 827 17.31 28.56 -38.26
CA ALA A 827 16.89 29.95 -38.15
C ALA A 827 18.08 30.90 -38.25
N LEU A 828 19.20 30.61 -37.57
CA LEU A 828 20.42 31.39 -37.66
C LEU A 828 21.00 31.41 -39.08
N SER A 829 20.97 30.28 -39.78
CA SER A 829 21.37 30.22 -41.19
C SER A 829 20.48 31.06 -42.10
N LEU A 830 19.16 31.07 -41.86
CA LEU A 830 18.23 31.90 -42.62
C LEU A 830 18.42 33.41 -42.36
N PHE A 831 18.70 33.81 -41.12
CA PHE A 831 18.92 35.23 -40.77
C PHE A 831 20.29 35.76 -41.21
N SER A 832 21.34 34.96 -41.06
CA SER A 832 22.71 35.38 -41.41
C SER A 832 23.00 35.29 -42.91
N GLY A 833 22.18 34.55 -43.68
CA GLY A 833 22.48 34.20 -45.07
C GLY A 833 23.67 33.24 -45.22
N GLN A 834 24.22 32.75 -44.11
CA GLN A 834 25.32 31.79 -44.07
C GLN A 834 24.79 30.37 -43.83
N PHE A 835 25.07 29.46 -44.76
CA PHE A 835 24.62 28.07 -44.67
C PHE A 835 25.66 27.17 -44.02
N ILE A 836 25.21 26.17 -43.27
CA ILE A 836 26.07 25.16 -42.61
C ILE A 836 26.87 24.35 -43.63
N VAL A 837 26.27 24.06 -44.79
CA VAL A 837 26.88 23.37 -45.92
C VAL A 837 26.74 24.26 -47.15
N GLN A 838 27.87 24.72 -47.70
CA GLN A 838 27.85 25.62 -48.86
C GLN A 838 27.58 24.90 -50.18
N ASN A 839 28.21 23.75 -50.37
CA ASN A 839 28.13 22.98 -51.61
C ASN A 839 27.47 21.62 -51.36
N LEU A 840 26.41 21.32 -52.11
CA LEU A 840 25.77 20.02 -52.11
C LEU A 840 26.63 19.01 -52.88
N ASN A 841 27.64 18.46 -52.20
CA ASN A 841 28.45 17.39 -52.77
C ASN A 841 27.65 16.09 -52.87
N VAL A 842 27.86 15.33 -53.95
CA VAL A 842 27.23 14.01 -54.14
C VAL A 842 27.54 13.10 -52.95
N SER A 843 28.79 13.13 -52.45
CA SER A 843 29.18 12.38 -51.24
C SER A 843 28.35 12.75 -50.01
N PHE A 844 28.09 14.04 -49.78
CA PHE A 844 27.26 14.48 -48.64
C PHE A 844 25.82 13.97 -48.77
N LEU A 845 25.22 14.10 -49.95
CA LEU A 845 23.87 13.61 -50.23
C LEU A 845 23.78 12.10 -50.06
N THR A 846 24.82 11.34 -50.46
CA THR A 846 24.85 9.88 -50.27
C THR A 846 24.91 9.49 -48.80
N TYR A 847 25.71 10.17 -47.97
CA TYR A 847 25.75 9.90 -46.53
C TYR A 847 24.44 10.28 -45.84
N LEU A 848 23.86 11.43 -46.20
CA LEU A 848 22.57 11.87 -45.65
C LEU A 848 21.46 10.86 -45.99
N LEU A 849 21.41 10.39 -47.24
CA LEU A 849 20.48 9.35 -47.67
C LEU A 849 20.72 8.03 -46.91
N ALA A 850 21.98 7.62 -46.71
CA ALA A 850 22.30 6.41 -45.96
C ALA A 850 21.87 6.51 -44.49
N ILE A 851 22.05 7.66 -43.84
CA ILE A 851 21.62 7.89 -42.45
C ILE A 851 20.09 7.87 -42.32
N THR A 852 19.37 8.50 -43.25
CA THR A 852 17.90 8.54 -43.20
C THR A 852 17.29 7.18 -43.48
N LEU A 853 17.78 6.46 -44.50
CA LEU A 853 17.33 5.10 -44.79
C LEU A 853 17.59 4.14 -43.63
N THR A 854 18.79 4.18 -43.04
CA THR A 854 19.09 3.34 -41.87
C THR A 854 18.26 3.71 -40.64
N LEU A 855 17.94 5.00 -40.43
CA LEU A 855 17.04 5.45 -39.36
C LEU A 855 15.63 4.85 -39.55
N CYS A 856 15.04 5.05 -40.72
CA CYS A 856 13.68 4.60 -41.01
C CYS A 856 13.57 3.08 -40.91
N MET A 857 14.57 2.35 -41.42
CA MET A 857 14.57 0.89 -41.32
C MET A 857 14.73 0.40 -39.87
N LEU A 858 15.55 1.06 -39.03
CA LEU A 858 15.60 0.75 -37.60
C LEU A 858 14.26 0.99 -36.92
N ALA A 859 13.64 2.15 -37.16
CA ALA A 859 12.36 2.50 -36.54
C ALA A 859 11.26 1.48 -36.90
N ILE A 860 11.15 1.09 -38.18
CA ILE A 860 10.17 0.09 -38.62
C ILE A 860 10.44 -1.27 -37.96
N LEU A 861 11.69 -1.70 -37.88
CA LEU A 861 12.04 -2.96 -37.21
C LEU A 861 11.74 -2.88 -35.71
N GLU A 862 12.02 -1.73 -35.07
CA GLU A 862 11.75 -1.48 -33.65
C GLU A 862 10.26 -1.56 -33.32
N ILE A 863 9.43 -0.90 -34.11
CA ILE A 863 7.96 -0.95 -34.02
C ILE A 863 7.48 -2.39 -34.21
N LYS A 864 8.03 -3.12 -35.19
CA LYS A 864 7.62 -4.50 -35.49
C LYS A 864 7.91 -5.49 -34.36
N TRP A 865 9.06 -5.38 -33.68
CA TRP A 865 9.37 -6.32 -32.57
C TRP A 865 8.77 -5.88 -31.24
N SER A 866 8.56 -4.58 -31.02
CA SER A 866 7.93 -4.05 -29.80
C SER A 866 6.41 -4.18 -29.80
N GLY A 867 5.78 -4.23 -30.98
CA GLY A 867 4.33 -4.33 -31.11
C GLY A 867 3.59 -3.03 -30.78
N ILE A 868 4.30 -1.89 -30.82
CA ILE A 868 3.77 -0.54 -30.58
C ILE A 868 3.13 -0.01 -31.87
N GLU A 869 2.11 0.84 -31.77
CA GLU A 869 1.54 1.51 -32.94
C GLU A 869 2.45 2.65 -33.44
N LEU A 870 2.49 2.89 -34.76
CA LEU A 870 3.34 3.94 -35.34
C LEU A 870 2.99 5.33 -34.78
N GLU A 871 1.72 5.60 -34.54
CA GLU A 871 1.26 6.87 -33.96
C GLU A 871 1.80 7.08 -32.55
N GLU A 872 1.78 6.04 -31.70
CA GLU A 872 2.31 6.11 -30.34
C GLU A 872 3.81 6.36 -30.34
N TRP A 873 4.55 5.69 -31.22
CA TRP A 873 5.99 5.90 -31.40
C TRP A 873 6.28 7.36 -31.80
N TRP A 874 5.56 7.89 -32.79
CA TRP A 874 5.74 9.26 -33.26
C TRP A 874 5.37 10.30 -32.20
N ARG A 875 4.27 10.09 -31.46
CA ARG A 875 3.87 10.97 -30.35
C ARG A 875 4.91 10.99 -29.23
N ASN A 876 5.57 9.86 -28.97
CA ASN A 876 6.64 9.79 -27.99
C ASN A 876 7.86 10.63 -28.41
N GLU A 877 8.27 10.55 -29.68
CA GLU A 877 9.37 11.37 -30.22
C GLU A 877 9.04 12.87 -30.18
N GLN A 878 7.81 13.26 -30.54
CA GLN A 878 7.35 14.65 -30.41
C GLN A 878 7.41 15.14 -28.95
N PHE A 879 6.97 14.30 -28.01
CA PHE A 879 7.00 14.63 -26.60
C PHE A 879 8.43 14.73 -26.06
N TRP A 880 9.36 13.89 -26.54
CA TRP A 880 10.78 13.98 -26.23
C TRP A 880 11.37 15.32 -26.69
N LEU A 881 11.02 15.78 -27.90
CA LEU A 881 11.45 17.10 -28.41
C LEU A 881 10.89 18.26 -27.56
N ILE A 882 9.61 18.20 -27.18
CA ILE A 882 8.97 19.21 -26.33
C ILE A 882 9.63 19.24 -24.95
N GLY A 883 9.84 18.07 -24.33
CA GLY A 883 10.49 17.97 -23.03
C GLY A 883 11.94 18.46 -23.06
N GLY A 884 12.67 18.11 -24.13
CA GLY A 884 14.05 18.52 -24.38
C GLY A 884 14.20 20.04 -24.56
N THR A 885 13.29 20.69 -25.27
CA THR A 885 13.35 22.14 -25.52
C THR A 885 12.83 23.00 -24.38
N SER A 886 12.18 22.40 -23.38
CA SER A 886 11.57 23.11 -22.23
C SER A 886 12.05 22.57 -20.88
N ALA A 887 11.38 21.55 -20.35
CA ALA A 887 11.58 21.03 -18.99
C ALA A 887 13.00 20.53 -18.72
N HIS A 888 13.63 19.82 -19.67
CA HIS A 888 14.99 19.31 -19.48
C HIS A 888 16.02 20.44 -19.38
N LEU A 889 15.89 21.50 -20.19
CA LEU A 889 16.78 22.64 -20.12
C LEU A 889 16.66 23.34 -18.75
N ALA A 890 15.44 23.60 -18.30
CA ALA A 890 15.18 24.21 -17.01
C ALA A 890 15.76 23.37 -15.85
N ALA A 891 15.60 22.04 -15.91
CA ALA A 891 16.19 21.13 -14.94
C ALA A 891 17.72 21.16 -14.93
N VAL A 892 18.37 21.21 -16.10
CA VAL A 892 19.84 21.27 -16.17
C VAL A 892 20.36 22.59 -15.60
N LEU A 893 19.73 23.72 -15.95
CA LEU A 893 20.08 25.02 -15.39
C LEU A 893 19.90 25.05 -13.86
N GLN A 894 18.79 24.52 -13.36
CA GLN A 894 18.53 24.42 -11.92
C GLN A 894 19.55 23.53 -11.21
N GLY A 895 19.89 22.37 -11.80
CA GLY A 895 20.88 21.45 -11.23
C GLY A 895 22.29 22.05 -11.20
N LEU A 896 22.69 22.78 -12.25
CA LEU A 896 23.97 23.50 -12.27
C LEU A 896 24.05 24.58 -11.19
N LEU A 897 22.99 25.39 -11.04
CA LEU A 897 22.92 26.43 -10.00
C LEU A 897 22.99 25.85 -8.59
N LYS A 898 22.25 24.77 -8.34
CA LYS A 898 22.24 24.10 -7.03
C LYS A 898 23.61 23.56 -6.64
N ASN A 899 24.40 23.08 -7.60
CA ASN A 899 25.74 22.59 -7.33
C ASN A 899 26.76 23.71 -7.11
N THR A 900 26.59 24.86 -7.76
CA THR A 900 27.46 26.02 -7.53
C THR A 900 27.25 26.69 -6.18
N GLU A 901 26.10 26.50 -5.52
CA GLU A 901 25.87 26.99 -4.16
C GLU A 901 26.47 26.06 -3.07
N HIS A 902 26.75 24.80 -3.41
CA HIS A 902 27.33 23.81 -2.50
C HIS A 902 28.85 23.61 -2.66
N ALA A 903 29.45 24.16 -3.72
CA ALA A 903 30.89 24.17 -3.98
C ALA A 903 31.50 25.51 -3.57
#